data_AF-A0A956QMC7-F1
#
_entry.id   AF-A0A956QMC7-F1
#
_cell.length_a   1.000
_cell.length_b   1.000
_cell.length_c   1.000
_cell.angle_alpha   90.00
_cell.angle_beta   90.00
_cell.angle_gamma   90.00
#
_symmetry.space_group_name_H-M   'P 1'
#
loop_
_entity.id
_entity.type
_entity.pdbx_description
1 polymer ?
#
loop_
_entity_poly.entity_id
_entity_poly.type
_entity_poly.pdbx_seq_one_letter_code
_entity_poly.pdbx_strand_id
1 'polypeptide(L)'
;MPIGKPVIVIPVDARPVCYDAVKTLAGIAGLKCLLPPKELLGHLKQPAAMAELIHWWGITTAQYPYATTITALDTLSYGGLIPSRSHTLTTEQLQDRVSRFLGCLLPSHRPRYAISSIMRIPNYNLCEEEPDYWQTWGKQLYAFSTACHQQAIAPTKRKAYGLEQGLPEAVIDDFMDRRTLNFTHNESTLNLLEAGVLDYLILGQDDTGPFGLNVEEAEQLQAHISSLHLDDRCRVQTGTDEAVQLLLAKALWANEPHPPNIRVLYSPDSTPQTMARFDGCQLGEVVTRHMHTLGAATATDTTENTPVALVVHGPATGHAMGDHLAHVTGEQTEGPPATTSQDAQATLHLLENTLETHPHTVLVDAAYANGGDPALLAHFFPETDIANATSSWPALGKLAGYSAWNTPGNRIGSALAMAATVHWAQLNDTYNRQAHQHGMLTHLLDDGLYQGRLRKQQATGIAEALNRPATAAPHPVLVQAFNDGLAQLAKSFDLSDPPRITPSFPCQRSFEIQLAFEPPLTQHISSVSNDTVKQVVQLHQKKYRQTYQLVLVEGQHPVAEAFGAGLYCKGLFVREGTPDACSMAGTAVPMIGLTGVTEAVMAKLSTTTSPAPCMGVFERPPTLTLDTIIRNRLGPVVVLVDIQDPGNMGTIIRSACAFGAAALMTVGNCTDPFSPKVIRASAGQVFRLPLIEVEDTATLIAALNTHPDLPVYATTPNQGRPYQYLSFTPPYLLLLGSEAHGLPQALIERAEPVQITTQKTVESLNVAMAATTLLAHAYQQGRAVLAL
;
A
#
# COMPACT_ATOMS: atom_id res chain seq x y z
N MET A 1 -19.05 1.38 -3.61
CA MET A 1 -18.35 0.11 -3.90
C MET A 1 -19.23 -1.05 -3.43
N PRO A 2 -19.30 -2.21 -4.10
CA PRO A 2 -20.12 -3.32 -3.63
C PRO A 2 -19.55 -3.91 -2.32
N ILE A 3 -20.42 -4.15 -1.33
CA ILE A 3 -20.04 -4.69 -0.01
C ILE A 3 -19.32 -6.03 -0.17
N GLY A 4 -18.23 -6.21 0.59
CA GLY A 4 -17.46 -7.46 0.63
C GLY A 4 -16.59 -7.73 -0.59
N LYS A 5 -16.54 -6.82 -1.58
CA LYS A 5 -15.57 -6.93 -2.69
C LYS A 5 -14.19 -6.42 -2.25
N PRO A 6 -13.10 -7.00 -2.76
CA PRO A 6 -11.76 -6.49 -2.49
C PRO A 6 -11.52 -5.16 -3.21
N VAL A 7 -10.53 -4.41 -2.72
CA VAL A 7 -9.94 -3.26 -3.41
C VAL A 7 -8.49 -3.60 -3.79
N ILE A 8 -8.10 -3.27 -5.01
CA ILE A 8 -6.71 -3.37 -5.47
C ILE A 8 -6.12 -1.98 -5.47
N VAL A 9 -5.00 -1.79 -4.78
CA VAL A 9 -4.37 -0.50 -4.59
C VAL A 9 -2.94 -0.52 -5.11
N ILE A 10 -2.59 0.47 -5.94
CA ILE A 10 -1.20 0.86 -6.20
C ILE A 10 -0.95 2.15 -5.44
N PRO A 11 -0.19 2.10 -4.33
CA PRO A 11 0.06 3.28 -3.51
C PRO A 11 1.07 4.21 -4.19
N VAL A 12 1.15 5.45 -3.69
CA VAL A 12 2.11 6.47 -4.14
C VAL A 12 3.56 6.02 -3.92
N ASP A 13 3.81 5.36 -2.79
CA ASP A 13 5.08 4.69 -2.47
C ASP A 13 4.90 3.69 -1.30
N ALA A 14 6.01 3.17 -0.76
CA ALA A 14 6.04 2.18 0.31
C ALA A 14 5.94 2.76 1.73
N ARG A 15 5.84 4.09 1.89
CA ARG A 15 5.76 4.74 3.22
C ARG A 15 4.48 4.33 3.95
N PRO A 16 4.47 4.25 5.29
CA PRO A 16 3.30 3.81 6.04
C PRO A 16 2.03 4.61 5.76
N VAL A 17 2.13 5.92 5.55
CA VAL A 17 0.98 6.77 5.21
C VAL A 17 0.34 6.42 3.85
N CYS A 18 1.14 5.99 2.88
CA CYS A 18 0.69 5.63 1.53
C CYS A 18 0.21 4.17 1.47
N TYR A 19 0.82 3.29 2.29
CA TYR A 19 0.68 1.84 2.21
C TYR A 19 -0.13 1.25 3.36
N ASP A 20 0.30 1.48 4.60
CA ASP A 20 -0.28 0.85 5.79
C ASP A 20 -1.57 1.55 6.23
N ALA A 21 -1.68 2.87 6.04
CA ALA A 21 -2.88 3.64 6.37
C ALA A 21 -4.07 3.26 5.48
N VAL A 22 -3.89 3.13 4.15
CA VAL A 22 -4.97 2.65 3.25
C VAL A 22 -5.38 1.21 3.57
N LYS A 23 -4.42 0.34 3.93
CA LYS A 23 -4.70 -1.03 4.37
C LYS A 23 -5.53 -1.03 5.65
N THR A 24 -5.19 -0.17 6.60
CA THR A 24 -5.93 0.01 7.85
C THR A 24 -7.34 0.51 7.58
N LEU A 25 -7.49 1.52 6.73
CA LEU A 25 -8.78 2.10 6.36
C LEU A 25 -9.71 1.06 5.69
N ALA A 26 -9.18 0.29 4.74
CA ALA A 26 -9.92 -0.84 4.16
C ALA A 26 -10.32 -1.88 5.21
N GLY A 27 -9.42 -2.15 6.18
CA GLY A 27 -9.69 -3.02 7.32
C GLY A 27 -10.84 -2.52 8.20
N ILE A 28 -10.93 -1.22 8.48
CA ILE A 28 -12.04 -0.57 9.20
C ILE A 28 -13.37 -0.85 8.49
N ALA A 29 -13.36 -0.74 7.15
CA ALA A 29 -14.51 -1.02 6.28
C ALA A 29 -14.83 -2.52 6.14
N GLY A 30 -14.05 -3.42 6.74
CA GLY A 30 -14.21 -4.87 6.58
C GLY A 30 -13.83 -5.38 5.18
N LEU A 31 -13.04 -4.61 4.42
CA LEU A 31 -12.63 -4.94 3.06
C LEU A 31 -11.26 -5.63 3.00
N LYS A 32 -11.10 -6.51 2.01
CA LYS A 32 -9.80 -7.05 1.62
C LYS A 32 -9.05 -6.03 0.76
N CYS A 33 -7.93 -5.52 1.27
CA CYS A 33 -7.04 -4.62 0.54
C CYS A 33 -5.85 -5.39 -0.06
N LEU A 34 -5.72 -5.35 -1.37
CA LEU A 34 -4.67 -6.01 -2.14
C LEU A 34 -3.65 -4.95 -2.57
N LEU A 35 -2.44 -5.03 -1.98
CA LEU A 35 -1.32 -4.12 -2.23
C LEU A 35 -0.12 -4.92 -2.78
N PRO A 36 0.71 -4.32 -3.66
CA PRO A 36 1.94 -4.97 -4.11
C PRO A 36 2.90 -5.15 -2.95
N PRO A 37 3.73 -6.21 -2.92
CA PRO A 37 4.81 -6.31 -1.94
C PRO A 37 5.68 -5.05 -1.93
N LYS A 38 6.07 -4.57 -0.74
CA LYS A 38 6.82 -3.31 -0.59
C LYS A 38 8.12 -3.30 -1.38
N GLU A 39 8.74 -4.48 -1.60
CA GLU A 39 9.97 -4.65 -2.36
C GLU A 39 9.82 -4.36 -3.87
N LEU A 40 8.58 -4.36 -4.38
CA LEU A 40 8.30 -4.00 -5.76
C LEU A 40 8.14 -2.49 -5.95
N LEU A 41 7.91 -1.74 -4.87
CA LEU A 41 7.71 -0.30 -4.89
C LEU A 41 9.06 0.45 -4.89
N GLY A 42 9.03 1.70 -5.38
CA GLY A 42 10.21 2.56 -5.39
C GLY A 42 10.65 2.98 -4.00
N HIS A 43 11.91 3.38 -3.89
CA HIS A 43 12.52 3.88 -2.65
C HIS A 43 13.38 5.11 -2.95
N LEU A 44 12.99 6.28 -2.43
CA LEU A 44 13.62 7.56 -2.77
C LEU A 44 13.75 7.72 -4.30
N LYS A 45 14.96 7.98 -4.81
CA LYS A 45 15.26 8.10 -6.25
C LYS A 45 15.28 6.76 -7.00
N GLN A 46 15.24 5.63 -6.30
CA GLN A 46 15.17 4.32 -6.93
C GLN A 46 13.72 4.06 -7.40
N PRO A 47 13.48 3.86 -8.71
CA PRO A 47 12.16 3.52 -9.21
C PRO A 47 11.74 2.11 -8.78
N ALA A 48 10.43 1.88 -8.75
CA ALA A 48 9.81 0.57 -8.58
C ALA A 48 10.35 -0.47 -9.57
N ALA A 49 10.26 -1.74 -9.18
CA ALA A 49 10.56 -2.88 -10.04
C ALA A 49 9.44 -3.03 -11.09
N MET A 50 9.48 -2.20 -12.14
CA MET A 50 8.34 -1.96 -13.05
C MET A 50 7.80 -3.22 -13.71
N ALA A 51 8.67 -4.14 -14.15
CA ALA A 51 8.24 -5.36 -14.83
C ALA A 51 7.50 -6.28 -13.85
N GLU A 52 8.04 -6.47 -12.65
CA GLU A 52 7.49 -7.27 -11.58
C GLU A 52 6.19 -6.65 -11.02
N LEU A 53 6.12 -5.32 -10.93
CA LEU A 53 4.93 -4.60 -10.50
C LEU A 53 3.78 -4.74 -11.49
N ILE A 54 4.04 -4.58 -12.79
CA ILE A 54 3.04 -4.80 -13.85
C ILE A 54 2.58 -6.27 -13.86
N HIS A 55 3.50 -7.20 -13.66
CA HIS A 55 3.17 -8.63 -13.54
C HIS A 55 2.25 -8.89 -12.34
N TRP A 56 2.60 -8.39 -11.15
CA TRP A 56 1.77 -8.50 -9.95
C TRP A 56 0.38 -7.90 -10.17
N TRP A 57 0.31 -6.73 -10.81
CA TRP A 57 -0.93 -6.03 -11.13
C TRP A 57 -1.83 -6.89 -12.03
N GLY A 58 -1.29 -7.40 -13.14
CA GLY A 58 -2.05 -8.20 -14.08
C GLY A 58 -2.55 -9.51 -13.48
N ILE A 59 -1.76 -10.14 -12.60
CA ILE A 59 -2.17 -11.34 -11.87
C ILE A 59 -3.28 -11.03 -10.87
N THR A 60 -3.17 -9.94 -10.13
CA THR A 60 -4.10 -9.59 -9.06
C THR A 60 -5.44 -9.13 -9.63
N THR A 61 -5.43 -8.30 -10.67
CA THR A 61 -6.66 -7.91 -11.41
C THR A 61 -7.36 -9.12 -12.03
N ALA A 62 -6.58 -10.06 -12.61
CA ALA A 62 -7.08 -11.33 -13.11
C ALA A 62 -7.77 -12.19 -12.02
N GLN A 63 -7.19 -12.28 -10.82
CA GLN A 63 -7.75 -13.04 -9.70
C GLN A 63 -9.01 -12.42 -9.11
N TYR A 64 -9.13 -11.09 -9.20
CA TYR A 64 -10.22 -10.35 -8.59
C TYR A 64 -10.92 -9.44 -9.62
N PRO A 65 -11.59 -10.01 -10.65
CA PRO A 65 -12.11 -9.26 -11.80
C PRO A 65 -13.18 -8.22 -11.47
N TYR A 66 -13.75 -8.26 -10.26
CA TYR A 66 -14.78 -7.34 -9.75
C TYR A 66 -14.26 -6.42 -8.64
N ALA A 67 -12.94 -6.35 -8.45
CA ALA A 67 -12.35 -5.44 -7.47
C ALA A 67 -12.38 -4.01 -8.00
N THR A 68 -12.72 -3.07 -7.12
CA THR A 68 -12.45 -1.64 -7.34
C THR A 68 -10.94 -1.42 -7.38
N THR A 69 -10.47 -0.53 -8.26
CA THR A 69 -9.05 -0.20 -8.32
C THR A 69 -8.77 1.25 -7.96
N ILE A 70 -7.72 1.48 -7.16
CA ILE A 70 -7.24 2.82 -6.79
C ILE A 70 -5.75 2.89 -7.05
N THR A 71 -5.29 3.77 -7.94
CA THR A 71 -3.90 3.73 -8.39
C THR A 71 -3.22 5.08 -8.46
N ALA A 72 -2.03 5.16 -7.87
CA ALA A 72 -1.09 6.24 -8.14
C ALA A 72 -0.43 6.03 -9.52
N LEU A 73 -0.75 6.91 -10.45
CA LEU A 73 -0.20 6.91 -11.80
C LEU A 73 1.29 7.23 -11.79
N ASP A 74 1.78 8.03 -10.84
CA ASP A 74 3.22 8.29 -10.70
C ASP A 74 4.03 7.00 -10.47
N THR A 75 3.48 6.08 -9.66
CA THR A 75 4.07 4.76 -9.41
C THR A 75 4.11 3.90 -10.67
N LEU A 76 3.07 3.98 -11.50
CA LEU A 76 2.95 3.18 -12.73
C LEU A 76 3.74 3.78 -13.90
N SER A 77 3.85 5.10 -13.95
CA SER A 77 4.55 5.82 -15.00
C SER A 77 6.04 5.90 -14.72
N TYR A 78 6.43 6.41 -13.56
CA TYR A 78 7.82 6.73 -13.22
C TYR A 78 8.48 5.70 -12.31
N GLY A 79 7.69 4.87 -11.63
CA GLY A 79 8.16 3.99 -10.58
C GLY A 79 8.09 4.61 -9.17
N GLY A 80 7.41 5.74 -9.02
CA GLY A 80 7.10 6.38 -7.74
C GLY A 80 7.02 7.90 -7.83
N LEU A 81 6.60 8.54 -6.75
CA LEU A 81 6.51 10.00 -6.65
C LEU A 81 7.86 10.73 -6.72
N ILE A 82 8.89 10.26 -6.02
CA ILE A 82 10.24 10.86 -6.10
C ILE A 82 10.92 10.55 -7.45
N PRO A 83 10.84 9.32 -8.00
CA PRO A 83 11.32 9.01 -9.34
C PRO A 83 10.70 9.89 -10.44
N SER A 84 9.47 10.39 -10.28
CA SER A 84 8.85 11.30 -11.24
C SER A 84 9.60 12.63 -11.41
N ARG A 85 10.48 12.96 -10.46
CA ARG A 85 11.27 14.21 -10.45
C ARG A 85 12.69 14.03 -11.00
N SER A 86 13.21 12.80 -11.05
CA SER A 86 14.65 12.52 -11.25
C SER A 86 14.97 11.53 -12.38
N HIS A 87 14.03 11.28 -13.30
CA HIS A 87 14.19 10.33 -14.42
C HIS A 87 14.78 10.94 -15.71
N THR A 88 15.03 10.08 -16.70
CA THR A 88 15.40 10.42 -18.10
C THR A 88 14.45 9.79 -19.14
N LEU A 89 13.29 9.29 -18.69
CA LEU A 89 12.28 8.65 -19.54
C LEU A 89 11.66 9.61 -20.57
N THR A 90 11.26 9.07 -21.73
CA THR A 90 10.48 9.78 -22.76
C THR A 90 8.98 9.65 -22.56
N THR A 91 8.21 10.51 -23.21
CA THR A 91 6.74 10.46 -23.20
C THR A 91 6.20 9.12 -23.69
N GLU A 92 6.78 8.55 -24.75
CA GLU A 92 6.37 7.24 -25.29
C GLU A 92 6.59 6.11 -24.26
N GLN A 93 7.70 6.16 -23.51
CA GLN A 93 7.98 5.17 -22.48
C GLN A 93 6.98 5.25 -21.32
N LEU A 94 6.57 6.46 -20.92
CA LEU A 94 5.54 6.64 -19.89
C LEU A 94 4.17 6.14 -20.38
N GLN A 95 3.80 6.47 -21.62
CA GLN A 95 2.54 6.03 -22.22
C GLN A 95 2.48 4.51 -22.39
N ASP A 96 3.58 3.85 -22.79
CA ASP A 96 3.66 2.39 -22.89
C ASP A 96 3.42 1.73 -21.52
N ARG A 97 4.07 2.25 -20.46
CA ARG A 97 3.90 1.73 -19.09
C ARG A 97 2.44 1.82 -18.62
N VAL A 98 1.82 2.99 -18.78
CA VAL A 98 0.40 3.19 -18.42
C VAL A 98 -0.50 2.28 -19.27
N SER A 99 -0.23 2.15 -20.57
CA SER A 99 -1.04 1.31 -21.47
C SER A 99 -0.99 -0.17 -21.09
N ARG A 100 0.17 -0.70 -20.72
CA ARG A 100 0.31 -2.09 -20.24
C ARG A 100 -0.50 -2.35 -18.97
N PHE A 101 -0.47 -1.41 -18.05
CA PHE A 101 -1.26 -1.47 -16.82
C PHE A 101 -2.77 -1.44 -17.12
N LEU A 102 -3.21 -0.48 -17.95
CA LEU A 102 -4.62 -0.34 -18.32
C LEU A 102 -5.12 -1.54 -19.12
N GLY A 103 -4.26 -2.16 -19.93
CA GLY A 103 -4.57 -3.37 -20.69
C GLY A 103 -4.94 -4.58 -19.82
N CYS A 104 -4.55 -4.60 -18.54
CA CYS A 104 -4.93 -5.66 -17.61
C CYS A 104 -6.35 -5.47 -17.03
N LEU A 105 -6.95 -4.29 -17.17
CA LEU A 105 -8.25 -3.97 -16.59
C LEU A 105 -9.40 -4.48 -17.46
N LEU A 106 -10.21 -5.37 -16.88
CA LEU A 106 -11.54 -5.74 -17.34
C LEU A 106 -12.60 -4.63 -17.11
N PRO A 107 -13.67 -4.56 -17.94
CA PRO A 107 -14.79 -3.65 -17.73
C PRO A 107 -15.44 -3.74 -16.34
N SER A 108 -15.35 -4.91 -15.71
CA SER A 108 -15.90 -5.21 -14.38
C SER A 108 -15.12 -4.60 -13.21
N HIS A 109 -13.94 -4.02 -13.43
CA HIS A 109 -13.17 -3.32 -12.39
C HIS A 109 -13.68 -1.90 -12.10
N ARG A 110 -14.76 -1.46 -12.74
CA ARG A 110 -15.34 -0.15 -12.43
C ARG A 110 -15.93 -0.14 -11.02
N PRO A 111 -15.78 0.97 -10.27
CA PRO A 111 -15.05 2.19 -10.65
C PRO A 111 -13.52 2.08 -10.50
N ARG A 112 -12.80 2.81 -11.36
CA ARG A 112 -11.32 2.95 -11.37
C ARG A 112 -10.94 4.37 -10.97
N TYR A 113 -10.35 4.50 -9.79
CA TYR A 113 -9.87 5.77 -9.24
C TYR A 113 -8.37 5.91 -9.44
N ALA A 114 -7.90 7.13 -9.67
CA ALA A 114 -6.48 7.39 -9.82
C ALA A 114 -6.05 8.70 -9.16
N ILE A 115 -4.77 8.78 -8.81
CA ILE A 115 -4.06 10.03 -8.53
C ILE A 115 -2.87 10.16 -9.46
N SER A 116 -2.61 11.38 -9.92
CA SER A 116 -1.33 11.81 -10.51
C SER A 116 -0.86 13.07 -9.81
N SER A 117 0.45 13.31 -9.78
CA SER A 117 1.04 14.45 -9.09
C SER A 117 1.48 15.56 -10.04
N ILE A 118 1.26 16.81 -9.61
CA ILE A 118 1.86 18.01 -10.18
C ILE A 118 3.23 18.18 -9.52
N MET A 119 4.27 18.30 -10.33
CA MET A 119 5.65 18.37 -9.84
C MET A 119 5.86 19.58 -8.90
N ARG A 120 6.18 19.28 -7.64
CA ARG A 120 6.44 20.27 -6.58
C ARG A 120 7.65 21.15 -6.83
N ILE A 121 7.76 22.25 -6.07
CA ILE A 121 8.92 23.15 -6.08
C ILE A 121 9.26 23.50 -4.63
N PRO A 122 10.12 22.73 -3.95
CA PRO A 122 10.43 22.97 -2.54
C PRO A 122 11.34 24.20 -2.34
N ASN A 123 11.10 24.94 -1.25
CA ASN A 123 11.84 26.16 -0.89
C ASN A 123 13.07 25.87 0.01
N TYR A 124 13.92 24.92 -0.37
CA TYR A 124 15.13 24.59 0.37
C TYR A 124 16.22 24.00 -0.53
N ASN A 125 17.46 23.99 -0.05
CA ASN A 125 18.63 23.47 -0.76
C ASN A 125 18.98 22.06 -0.28
N LEU A 126 18.13 21.09 -0.61
CA LEU A 126 18.34 19.67 -0.34
C LEU A 126 17.99 18.86 -1.58
N CYS A 127 18.81 17.87 -1.91
CA CYS A 127 18.61 17.02 -3.09
C CYS A 127 18.26 15.56 -2.75
N GLU A 128 17.78 15.27 -1.52
CA GLU A 128 17.39 13.91 -1.14
C GLU A 128 16.27 13.37 -2.07
N GLU A 129 15.27 14.21 -2.32
CA GLU A 129 14.10 13.90 -3.16
C GLU A 129 14.12 14.64 -4.51
N GLU A 130 15.02 15.60 -4.68
CA GLU A 130 15.11 16.46 -5.88
C GLU A 130 16.36 16.13 -6.71
N PRO A 131 16.44 16.55 -8.00
CA PRO A 131 17.66 16.44 -8.78
C PRO A 131 18.89 17.02 -8.06
N ASP A 132 20.09 16.50 -8.33
CA ASP A 132 21.29 16.81 -7.54
C ASP A 132 21.64 18.31 -7.52
N TYR A 133 21.30 19.05 -8.57
CA TYR A 133 21.51 20.50 -8.64
C TYR A 133 20.67 21.29 -7.61
N TRP A 134 19.63 20.68 -7.02
CA TRP A 134 18.79 21.32 -6.01
C TRP A 134 19.57 21.64 -4.73
N GLN A 135 20.62 20.88 -4.44
CA GLN A 135 21.53 21.14 -3.32
C GLN A 135 22.17 22.53 -3.39
N THR A 136 22.34 23.07 -4.59
CA THR A 136 22.97 24.37 -4.83
C THR A 136 21.95 25.44 -5.22
N TRP A 137 21.01 25.07 -6.11
CA TRP A 137 20.15 26.03 -6.81
C TRP A 137 18.69 26.01 -6.35
N GLY A 138 18.29 25.15 -5.42
CA GLY A 138 16.88 24.93 -5.03
C GLY A 138 16.12 26.21 -4.65
N LYS A 139 16.64 27.00 -3.71
CA LYS A 139 16.04 28.29 -3.31
C LYS A 139 15.97 29.31 -4.45
N GLN A 140 16.96 29.30 -5.35
CA GLN A 140 16.96 30.21 -6.50
C GLN A 140 15.95 29.76 -7.56
N LEU A 141 15.80 28.45 -7.80
CA LEU A 141 14.75 27.89 -8.65
C LEU A 141 13.35 28.18 -8.10
N TYR A 142 13.16 28.07 -6.79
CA TYR A 142 11.91 28.47 -6.13
C TYR A 142 11.59 29.96 -6.36
N ALA A 143 12.56 30.85 -6.16
CA ALA A 143 12.39 32.29 -6.39
C ALA A 143 12.14 32.62 -7.86
N PHE A 144 12.89 31.99 -8.77
CA PHE A 144 12.71 32.10 -10.23
C PHE A 144 11.29 31.70 -10.64
N SER A 145 10.84 30.53 -10.17
CA SER A 145 9.50 29.99 -10.43
C SER A 145 8.39 30.91 -9.90
N THR A 146 8.54 31.41 -8.67
CA THR A 146 7.62 32.37 -8.05
C THR A 146 7.51 33.64 -8.87
N ALA A 147 8.64 34.21 -9.28
CA ALA A 147 8.67 35.43 -10.08
C ALA A 147 8.07 35.24 -11.47
N CYS A 148 8.30 34.08 -12.10
CA CYS A 148 7.69 33.74 -13.39
C CYS A 148 6.16 33.78 -13.31
N HIS A 149 5.59 33.18 -12.25
CA HIS A 149 4.14 33.19 -12.07
C HIS A 149 3.62 34.60 -11.73
N GLN A 150 4.19 35.26 -10.71
CA GLN A 150 3.71 36.59 -10.26
C GLN A 150 3.78 37.67 -11.33
N GLN A 151 4.81 37.64 -12.17
CA GLN A 151 5.03 38.64 -13.22
C GLN A 151 4.50 38.18 -14.59
N ALA A 152 3.83 37.02 -14.65
CA ALA A 152 3.33 36.40 -15.88
C ALA A 152 4.40 36.33 -16.99
N ILE A 153 5.61 35.87 -16.64
CA ILE A 153 6.72 35.75 -17.59
C ILE A 153 6.37 34.67 -18.62
N ALA A 154 6.21 35.10 -19.88
CA ALA A 154 5.87 34.22 -20.99
C ALA A 154 6.87 33.05 -21.10
N PRO A 155 6.41 31.81 -21.41
CA PRO A 155 7.26 30.62 -21.51
C PRO A 155 8.52 30.82 -22.36
N THR A 156 8.41 31.52 -23.49
CA THR A 156 9.52 31.80 -24.42
C THR A 156 10.60 32.72 -23.82
N LYS A 157 10.31 33.44 -22.74
CA LYS A 157 11.25 34.36 -22.06
C LYS A 157 11.83 33.79 -20.77
N ARG A 158 11.29 32.68 -20.24
CA ARG A 158 11.69 32.10 -18.94
C ARG A 158 13.18 31.74 -18.92
N LYS A 159 13.71 31.18 -20.01
CA LYS A 159 15.14 30.85 -20.10
C LYS A 159 16.04 32.07 -19.96
N ALA A 160 15.76 33.13 -20.73
CA ALA A 160 16.50 34.38 -20.63
C ALA A 160 16.42 34.99 -19.23
N TYR A 161 15.22 35.01 -18.64
CA TYR A 161 15.03 35.50 -17.27
C TYR A 161 15.82 34.68 -16.23
N GLY A 162 15.82 33.35 -16.34
CA GLY A 162 16.58 32.48 -15.43
C GLY A 162 18.08 32.74 -15.49
N LEU A 163 18.62 32.94 -16.70
CA LEU A 163 20.02 33.33 -16.91
C LEU A 163 20.32 34.71 -16.27
N GLU A 164 19.41 35.67 -16.38
CA GLU A 164 19.52 36.98 -15.71
C GLU A 164 19.51 36.84 -14.17
N GLN A 165 18.81 35.83 -13.62
CA GLN A 165 18.83 35.50 -12.19
C GLN A 165 20.06 34.69 -11.75
N GLY A 166 20.99 34.39 -12.67
CA GLY A 166 22.24 33.68 -12.38
C GLY A 166 22.11 32.16 -12.31
N LEU A 167 21.00 31.58 -12.77
CA LEU A 167 20.84 30.13 -12.88
C LEU A 167 21.65 29.60 -14.09
N PRO A 168 22.37 28.47 -13.96
CA PRO A 168 23.06 27.86 -15.10
C PRO A 168 22.08 27.39 -16.18
N GLU A 169 22.46 27.55 -17.45
CA GLU A 169 21.61 27.17 -18.59
C GLU A 169 21.12 25.72 -18.51
N ALA A 170 22.02 24.77 -18.25
CA ALA A 170 21.68 23.35 -18.13
C ALA A 170 20.71 23.05 -16.98
N VAL A 171 20.74 23.84 -15.90
CA VAL A 171 19.81 23.68 -14.76
C VAL A 171 18.42 24.18 -15.15
N ILE A 172 18.33 25.31 -15.86
CA ILE A 172 17.06 25.85 -16.35
C ILE A 172 16.43 24.89 -17.36
N ASP A 173 17.22 24.39 -18.31
CA ASP A 173 16.74 23.50 -19.36
C ASP A 173 16.19 22.20 -18.75
N ASP A 174 16.96 21.49 -17.91
CA ASP A 174 16.48 20.26 -17.25
C ASP A 174 15.25 20.53 -16.35
N PHE A 175 15.25 21.62 -15.58
CA PHE A 175 14.11 22.00 -14.75
C PHE A 175 12.84 22.22 -15.58
N MET A 176 12.92 22.96 -16.68
CA MET A 176 11.76 23.25 -17.53
C MET A 176 11.30 22.03 -18.34
N ASP A 177 12.23 21.21 -18.84
CA ASP A 177 11.92 20.01 -19.61
C ASP A 177 11.17 18.97 -18.76
N ARG A 178 11.63 18.73 -17.53
CA ARG A 178 10.96 17.84 -16.56
C ARG A 178 9.53 18.27 -16.28
N ARG A 179 9.31 19.57 -16.08
CA ARG A 179 7.97 20.12 -15.83
C ARG A 179 7.06 20.01 -17.04
N THR A 180 7.58 20.32 -18.23
CA THR A 180 6.84 20.17 -19.49
C THR A 180 6.39 18.72 -19.69
N LEU A 181 7.28 17.76 -19.40
CA LEU A 181 6.97 16.34 -19.50
C LEU A 181 5.93 15.90 -18.45
N ASN A 182 6.04 16.32 -17.19
CA ASN A 182 5.03 16.03 -16.16
C ASN A 182 3.67 16.66 -16.49
N PHE A 183 3.64 17.91 -16.95
CA PHE A 183 2.42 18.59 -17.38
C PHE A 183 1.74 17.83 -18.53
N THR A 184 2.51 17.50 -19.58
CA THR A 184 2.02 16.72 -20.73
C THR A 184 1.50 15.34 -20.29
N HIS A 185 2.17 14.71 -19.33
CA HIS A 185 1.71 13.45 -18.75
C HIS A 185 0.36 13.63 -18.05
N ASN A 186 0.21 14.64 -17.18
CA ASN A 186 -1.05 14.95 -16.50
C ASN A 186 -2.18 15.25 -17.49
N GLU A 187 -1.93 16.03 -18.55
CA GLU A 187 -2.92 16.24 -19.62
C GLU A 187 -3.34 14.93 -20.29
N SER A 188 -2.39 14.02 -20.56
CA SER A 188 -2.72 12.71 -21.15
C SER A 188 -3.62 11.86 -20.25
N THR A 189 -3.56 12.05 -18.93
CA THR A 189 -4.46 11.34 -17.99
C THR A 189 -5.89 11.88 -18.03
N LEU A 190 -6.10 13.16 -18.40
CA LEU A 190 -7.44 13.71 -18.61
C LEU A 190 -8.13 13.03 -19.80
N ASN A 191 -7.38 12.70 -20.85
CA ASN A 191 -7.91 11.94 -22.00
C ASN A 191 -8.40 10.54 -21.57
N LEU A 192 -7.74 9.91 -20.60
CA LEU A 192 -8.20 8.62 -20.04
C LEU A 192 -9.52 8.79 -19.28
N LEU A 193 -9.72 9.92 -18.61
CA LEU A 193 -10.96 10.23 -17.90
C LEU A 193 -12.10 10.52 -18.89
N GLU A 194 -11.85 11.33 -19.92
CA GLU A 194 -12.80 11.64 -20.98
C GLU A 194 -13.25 10.38 -21.73
N ALA A 195 -12.30 9.51 -22.10
CA ALA A 195 -12.57 8.21 -22.73
C ALA A 195 -13.27 7.20 -21.80
N GLY A 196 -13.50 7.57 -20.53
CA GLY A 196 -14.11 6.71 -19.53
C GLY A 196 -13.26 5.50 -19.17
N VAL A 197 -11.94 5.57 -19.34
CA VAL A 197 -10.96 4.56 -18.89
C VAL A 197 -10.67 4.74 -17.39
N LEU A 198 -10.71 5.96 -16.89
CA LEU A 198 -10.77 6.25 -15.46
C LEU A 198 -12.18 6.72 -15.11
N ASP A 199 -12.61 6.47 -13.88
CA ASP A 199 -13.91 6.93 -13.38
C ASP A 199 -13.77 8.23 -12.57
N TYR A 200 -12.64 8.42 -11.87
CA TYR A 200 -12.29 9.66 -11.18
C TYR A 200 -10.77 9.84 -11.05
N LEU A 201 -10.28 11.09 -11.07
CA LEU A 201 -8.86 11.44 -11.00
C LEU A 201 -8.60 12.58 -10.02
N ILE A 202 -7.60 12.42 -9.14
CA ILE A 202 -7.01 13.53 -8.38
C ILE A 202 -5.71 13.97 -9.07
N LEU A 203 -5.54 15.28 -9.26
CA LEU A 203 -4.26 15.90 -9.58
C LEU A 203 -3.72 16.53 -8.29
N GLY A 204 -2.81 15.81 -7.63
CA GLY A 204 -2.26 16.19 -6.33
C GLY A 204 -1.16 17.25 -6.45
N GLN A 205 -1.26 18.31 -5.66
CA GLN A 205 -0.17 19.26 -5.44
C GLN A 205 0.55 18.88 -4.15
N ASP A 206 1.86 18.68 -4.29
CA ASP A 206 2.78 18.41 -3.18
C ASP A 206 3.62 19.67 -2.89
N ASP A 207 3.91 19.92 -1.61
CA ASP A 207 4.63 21.10 -1.08
C ASP A 207 4.52 22.37 -1.92
N THR A 208 3.36 23.04 -1.86
CA THR A 208 3.09 24.23 -2.67
C THR A 208 3.04 25.52 -1.85
N GLY A 209 3.59 26.60 -2.43
CA GLY A 209 3.38 27.97 -1.97
C GLY A 209 2.16 28.61 -2.68
N PRO A 210 1.85 29.88 -2.34
CA PRO A 210 0.78 30.64 -3.00
C PRO A 210 1.09 31.03 -4.45
N PHE A 211 2.37 30.99 -4.85
CA PHE A 211 2.84 31.32 -6.20
C PHE A 211 3.94 30.35 -6.63
N GLY A 212 4.21 30.29 -7.93
CA GLY A 212 5.13 29.33 -8.54
C GLY A 212 4.57 28.73 -9.83
N LEU A 213 5.45 28.20 -10.68
CA LEU A 213 5.09 27.49 -11.91
C LEU A 213 4.21 26.27 -11.64
N ASN A 214 4.38 25.58 -10.51
CA ASN A 214 3.51 24.48 -10.09
C ASN A 214 2.07 24.93 -9.76
N VAL A 215 1.90 26.19 -9.36
CA VAL A 215 0.58 26.81 -9.15
C VAL A 215 -0.01 27.21 -10.50
N GLU A 216 0.78 27.84 -11.38
CA GLU A 216 0.36 28.19 -12.73
C GLU A 216 -0.09 26.94 -13.52
N GLU A 217 0.65 25.84 -13.43
CA GLU A 217 0.30 24.55 -14.05
C GLU A 217 -0.98 23.95 -13.46
N ALA A 218 -1.18 24.04 -12.14
CA ALA A 218 -2.41 23.62 -11.49
C ALA A 218 -3.63 24.43 -11.99
N GLU A 219 -3.49 25.75 -12.14
CA GLU A 219 -4.53 26.61 -12.70
C GLU A 219 -4.84 26.26 -14.16
N GLN A 220 -3.81 25.99 -14.97
CA GLN A 220 -3.98 25.55 -16.35
C GLN A 220 -4.68 24.19 -16.45
N LEU A 221 -4.29 23.22 -15.63
CA LEU A 221 -4.94 21.92 -15.56
C LEU A 221 -6.39 22.03 -15.10
N GLN A 222 -6.68 22.86 -14.10
CA GLN A 222 -8.04 23.12 -13.65
C GLN A 222 -8.90 23.77 -14.74
N ALA A 223 -8.34 24.73 -15.49
CA ALA A 223 -9.03 25.33 -16.64
C ALA A 223 -9.31 24.31 -17.74
N HIS A 224 -8.39 23.36 -17.99
CA HIS A 224 -8.58 22.27 -18.94
C HIS A 224 -9.65 21.27 -18.46
N ILE A 225 -9.66 20.92 -17.16
CA ILE A 225 -10.73 20.10 -16.56
C ILE A 225 -12.10 20.72 -16.80
N SER A 226 -12.24 22.03 -16.55
CA SER A 226 -13.52 22.73 -16.72
C SER A 226 -13.92 22.86 -18.19
N SER A 227 -12.97 23.00 -19.12
CA SER A 227 -13.25 23.05 -20.56
C SER A 227 -13.74 21.71 -21.13
N LEU A 228 -13.31 20.60 -20.53
CA LEU A 228 -13.77 19.24 -20.83
C LEU A 228 -15.02 18.83 -20.05
N HIS A 229 -15.55 19.71 -19.18
CA HIS A 229 -16.67 19.42 -18.28
C HIS A 229 -16.43 18.21 -17.37
N LEU A 230 -15.24 18.12 -16.76
CA LEU A 230 -14.82 17.02 -15.92
C LEU A 230 -14.75 17.39 -14.42
N ASP A 231 -15.27 18.54 -13.97
CA ASP A 231 -15.14 19.05 -12.58
C ASP A 231 -15.73 18.13 -11.48
N ASP A 232 -16.66 17.26 -11.86
CA ASP A 232 -17.30 16.23 -11.05
C ASP A 232 -16.51 14.92 -11.01
N ARG A 233 -15.55 14.75 -11.93
CA ARG A 233 -14.72 13.54 -12.09
C ARG A 233 -13.22 13.78 -11.94
N CYS A 234 -12.76 15.02 -11.94
CA CYS A 234 -11.37 15.38 -11.73
C CYS A 234 -11.25 16.63 -10.87
N ARG A 235 -10.27 16.65 -9.97
CA ARG A 235 -9.94 17.83 -9.17
C ARG A 235 -8.45 18.00 -8.97
N VAL A 236 -8.02 19.26 -9.01
CA VAL A 236 -6.74 19.67 -8.46
C VAL A 236 -6.91 19.93 -6.96
N GLN A 237 -6.09 19.30 -6.14
CA GLN A 237 -6.08 19.54 -4.70
C GLN A 237 -4.68 19.39 -4.13
N THR A 238 -4.46 19.96 -2.94
CA THR A 238 -3.29 19.68 -2.13
C THR A 238 -3.46 18.35 -1.41
N GLY A 239 -2.36 17.81 -0.89
CA GLY A 239 -2.35 16.49 -0.28
C GLY A 239 -2.21 15.39 -1.33
N THR A 240 -1.03 14.77 -1.37
CA THR A 240 -0.70 13.71 -2.33
C THR A 240 -0.54 12.36 -1.64
N ASP A 241 -0.03 12.35 -0.41
CA ASP A 241 0.35 11.13 0.31
C ASP A 241 -0.88 10.36 0.82
N GLU A 242 -1.90 11.08 1.24
CA GLU A 242 -3.18 10.56 1.76
C GLU A 242 -4.24 10.35 0.68
N ALA A 243 -4.04 10.87 -0.53
CA ALA A 243 -5.07 10.93 -1.55
C ALA A 243 -5.66 9.55 -1.90
N VAL A 244 -4.85 8.48 -1.83
CA VAL A 244 -5.33 7.10 -2.00
C VAL A 244 -6.32 6.69 -0.89
N GLN A 245 -6.13 7.16 0.35
CA GLN A 245 -7.07 6.96 1.45
C GLN A 245 -8.39 7.71 1.17
N LEU A 246 -8.31 8.95 0.70
CA LEU A 246 -9.48 9.75 0.34
C LEU A 246 -10.26 9.13 -0.83
N LEU A 247 -9.56 8.62 -1.84
CA LEU A 247 -10.17 7.87 -2.96
C LEU A 247 -10.83 6.58 -2.50
N LEU A 248 -10.26 5.88 -1.50
CA LEU A 248 -10.89 4.70 -0.91
C LEU A 248 -12.20 5.08 -0.21
N ALA A 249 -12.18 6.13 0.62
CA ALA A 249 -13.40 6.63 1.26
C ALA A 249 -14.45 7.03 0.21
N LYS A 250 -14.07 7.77 -0.83
CA LYS A 250 -14.96 8.10 -1.96
C LYS A 250 -15.54 6.85 -2.63
N ALA A 251 -14.72 5.84 -2.85
CA ALA A 251 -15.14 4.59 -3.48
C ALA A 251 -16.19 3.85 -2.65
N LEU A 252 -16.07 3.85 -1.32
CA LEU A 252 -17.07 3.28 -0.41
C LEU A 252 -18.44 3.92 -0.64
N TRP A 253 -18.49 5.26 -0.59
CA TRP A 253 -19.72 6.07 -0.69
C TRP A 253 -20.31 6.16 -2.11
N ALA A 254 -19.59 5.75 -3.16
CA ALA A 254 -20.03 5.94 -4.55
C ALA A 254 -21.37 5.29 -4.91
N ASN A 255 -21.82 4.26 -4.18
CA ASN A 255 -23.09 3.58 -4.41
C ASN A 255 -24.14 3.86 -3.33
N GLU A 256 -23.81 4.70 -2.34
CA GLU A 256 -24.75 5.05 -1.28
C GLU A 256 -25.83 5.99 -1.83
N PRO A 257 -27.09 5.87 -1.35
CA PRO A 257 -28.20 6.70 -1.85
C PRO A 257 -28.01 8.18 -1.51
N HIS A 258 -27.28 8.48 -0.44
CA HIS A 258 -26.97 9.82 0.01
C HIS A 258 -25.48 9.95 0.27
N PRO A 259 -24.87 11.10 -0.07
CA PRO A 259 -23.48 11.38 0.28
C PRO A 259 -23.29 11.44 1.80
N PRO A 260 -22.05 11.31 2.30
CA PRO A 260 -21.78 11.53 3.70
C PRO A 260 -22.08 12.98 4.05
N ASN A 261 -22.95 13.20 5.05
CA ASN A 261 -23.20 14.54 5.59
C ASN A 261 -22.21 14.78 6.74
N ILE A 262 -21.40 15.83 6.64
CA ILE A 262 -20.32 16.11 7.61
C ILE A 262 -20.47 17.54 8.10
N ARG A 263 -20.50 17.70 9.41
CA ARG A 263 -20.44 19.00 10.08
C ARG A 263 -18.99 19.41 10.29
N VAL A 264 -18.61 20.61 9.86
CA VAL A 264 -17.26 21.15 10.08
C VAL A 264 -17.30 22.20 11.20
N LEU A 265 -16.42 22.05 12.18
CA LEU A 265 -16.27 22.93 13.32
C LEU A 265 -14.81 23.33 13.45
N TYR A 266 -14.57 24.57 13.85
CA TYR A 266 -13.22 25.14 13.95
C TYR A 266 -12.94 25.59 15.37
N SER A 267 -11.70 25.44 15.82
CA SER A 267 -11.24 25.94 17.12
C SER A 267 -9.82 26.49 16.99
N PRO A 268 -9.60 27.82 17.06
CA PRO A 268 -10.62 28.88 17.18
C PRO A 268 -11.44 29.09 15.88
N ASP A 269 -12.52 29.89 15.95
CA ASP A 269 -13.35 30.26 14.79
C ASP A 269 -12.58 30.94 13.64
N SER A 270 -11.39 31.48 13.94
CA SER A 270 -10.47 32.10 12.97
C SER A 270 -9.58 31.12 12.20
N THR A 271 -9.65 29.82 12.54
CA THR A 271 -8.88 28.76 11.87
C THR A 271 -9.05 28.74 10.35
N PRO A 272 -10.27 28.90 9.77
CA PRO A 272 -10.45 28.83 8.32
C PRO A 272 -9.64 29.86 7.54
N GLN A 273 -9.34 31.02 8.12
CA GLN A 273 -8.61 32.12 7.45
C GLN A 273 -7.09 31.98 7.54
N THR A 274 -6.59 31.03 8.33
CA THR A 274 -5.17 30.77 8.49
C THR A 274 -4.58 30.22 7.19
N MET A 275 -3.44 30.77 6.76
CA MET A 275 -2.66 30.23 5.66
C MET A 275 -2.09 28.86 6.02
N ALA A 276 -2.45 27.85 5.24
CA ALA A 276 -1.96 26.49 5.39
C ALA A 276 -0.51 26.40 4.86
N ARG A 277 0.45 26.09 5.73
CA ARG A 277 1.84 25.87 5.31
C ARG A 277 1.89 24.68 4.35
N PHE A 278 2.65 24.80 3.26
CA PHE A 278 2.85 23.77 2.23
C PHE A 278 1.62 23.45 1.35
N ASP A 279 0.51 24.16 1.52
CA ASP A 279 -0.72 24.02 0.71
C ASP A 279 -1.03 25.26 -0.15
N GLY A 280 -0.36 26.39 0.10
CA GLY A 280 -0.50 27.61 -0.70
C GLY A 280 -1.87 28.31 -0.64
N CYS A 281 -2.79 27.85 0.20
CA CYS A 281 -4.13 28.42 0.37
C CYS A 281 -4.58 28.42 1.84
N GLN A 282 -5.80 28.88 2.13
CA GLN A 282 -6.32 28.94 3.49
C GLN A 282 -6.84 27.58 3.97
N LEU A 283 -6.75 27.29 5.29
CA LEU A 283 -7.21 26.01 5.87
C LEU A 283 -8.68 25.70 5.53
N GLY A 284 -9.56 26.70 5.53
CA GLY A 284 -10.97 26.51 5.15
C GLY A 284 -11.14 26.05 3.70
N GLU A 285 -10.28 26.52 2.80
CA GLU A 285 -10.27 26.12 1.40
C GLU A 285 -9.75 24.68 1.25
N VAL A 286 -8.70 24.30 2.00
CA VAL A 286 -8.21 22.92 2.04
C VAL A 286 -9.33 21.96 2.46
N VAL A 287 -10.04 22.25 3.56
CA VAL A 287 -11.19 21.45 4.01
C VAL A 287 -12.25 21.34 2.93
N THR A 288 -12.61 22.46 2.29
CA THR A 288 -13.64 22.51 1.25
C THR A 288 -13.27 21.64 0.05
N ARG A 289 -12.02 21.75 -0.45
CA ARG A 289 -11.52 20.94 -1.57
C ARG A 289 -11.60 19.44 -1.28
N HIS A 290 -11.17 19.01 -0.09
CA HIS A 290 -11.19 17.60 0.32
C HIS A 290 -12.61 17.05 0.51
N MET A 291 -13.50 17.85 1.12
CA MET A 291 -14.93 17.53 1.26
C MET A 291 -15.59 17.30 -0.11
N HIS A 292 -15.30 18.15 -1.08
CA HIS A 292 -15.80 17.98 -2.44
C HIS A 292 -15.23 16.74 -3.13
N THR A 293 -13.94 16.44 -2.96
CA THR A 293 -13.33 15.22 -3.51
C THR A 293 -13.99 13.97 -2.96
N LEU A 294 -14.26 13.91 -1.65
CA LEU A 294 -15.03 12.84 -1.02
C LEU A 294 -16.45 12.75 -1.59
N GLY A 295 -17.00 13.87 -2.08
CA GLY A 295 -18.40 14.00 -2.48
C GLY A 295 -19.33 14.22 -1.28
N ALA A 296 -18.80 14.75 -0.18
CA ALA A 296 -19.54 14.97 1.05
C ALA A 296 -20.42 16.23 0.98
N ALA A 297 -21.57 16.17 1.66
CA ALA A 297 -22.41 17.33 1.91
C ALA A 297 -21.99 18.03 3.20
N THR A 298 -22.15 19.35 3.26
CA THR A 298 -21.87 20.15 4.46
C THR A 298 -23.16 20.34 5.25
N ALA A 299 -23.19 19.85 6.49
CA ALA A 299 -24.31 20.08 7.40
C ALA A 299 -24.28 21.52 7.91
N THR A 300 -25.32 22.30 7.61
CA THR A 300 -25.43 23.70 8.05
C THR A 300 -26.33 23.89 9.27
N ASP A 301 -27.20 22.93 9.59
CA ASP A 301 -28.14 23.02 10.71
C ASP A 301 -27.76 22.09 11.87
N THR A 302 -27.77 22.64 13.08
CA THR A 302 -27.64 21.92 14.36
C THR A 302 -28.72 20.88 14.64
N THR A 303 -29.85 20.94 13.93
CA THR A 303 -31.00 20.05 14.13
C THR A 303 -31.01 18.84 13.20
N GLU A 304 -30.18 18.82 12.16
CA GLU A 304 -29.99 17.63 11.32
C GLU A 304 -29.21 16.58 12.11
N ASN A 305 -29.75 15.36 12.21
CA ASN A 305 -29.08 14.21 12.79
C ASN A 305 -27.86 13.84 11.92
N THR A 306 -26.75 14.56 12.11
CA THR A 306 -25.52 14.42 11.36
C THR A 306 -24.53 13.61 12.21
N PRO A 307 -24.32 12.32 11.93
CA PRO A 307 -23.50 11.50 12.81
C PRO A 307 -22.00 11.82 12.74
N VAL A 308 -21.54 12.50 11.68
CA VAL A 308 -20.12 12.78 11.42
C VAL A 308 -19.80 14.26 11.65
N ALA A 309 -18.74 14.52 12.41
CA ALA A 309 -18.22 15.88 12.60
C ALA A 309 -16.71 15.92 12.43
N LEU A 310 -16.22 16.98 11.80
CA LEU A 310 -14.80 17.31 11.65
C LEU A 310 -14.51 18.52 12.54
N VAL A 311 -13.74 18.33 13.61
CA VAL A 311 -13.26 19.42 14.47
C VAL A 311 -11.83 19.74 14.08
N VAL A 312 -11.61 20.93 13.54
CA VAL A 312 -10.30 21.41 13.08
C VAL A 312 -9.71 22.34 14.14
N HIS A 313 -8.66 21.87 14.81
CA HIS A 313 -7.86 22.64 15.75
C HIS A 313 -6.80 23.43 15.00
N GLY A 314 -6.90 24.75 15.00
CA GLY A 314 -5.96 25.65 14.33
C GLY A 314 -5.08 26.42 15.31
N PRO A 315 -4.15 27.24 14.79
CA PRO A 315 -3.41 28.18 15.61
C PRO A 315 -4.35 29.19 16.28
N ALA A 316 -3.90 29.76 17.41
CA ALA A 316 -4.59 30.82 18.11
C ALA A 316 -4.90 32.00 17.19
N THR A 317 -5.94 32.77 17.53
CA THR A 317 -6.41 33.87 16.69
C THR A 317 -5.29 34.88 16.41
N GLY A 318 -4.96 35.07 15.13
CA GLY A 318 -3.89 35.97 14.68
C GLY A 318 -2.49 35.37 14.68
N HIS A 319 -2.33 34.11 15.07
CA HIS A 319 -1.05 33.39 15.00
C HIS A 319 -0.93 32.63 13.67
N ALA A 320 0.29 32.53 13.16
CA ALA A 320 0.59 31.66 12.04
C ALA A 320 0.66 30.20 12.50
N MET A 321 0.40 29.28 11.56
CA MET A 321 0.65 27.86 11.78
C MET A 321 2.14 27.64 12.08
N GLY A 322 2.43 26.86 13.13
CA GLY A 322 3.81 26.50 13.47
C GLY A 322 4.37 25.42 12.55
N ASP A 323 5.66 25.11 12.67
CA ASP A 323 6.30 23.99 11.97
C ASP A 323 7.35 23.35 12.87
N HIS A 324 7.26 22.03 13.05
CA HIS A 324 8.20 21.26 13.86
C HIS A 324 9.55 21.03 13.18
N LEU A 325 9.65 21.24 11.85
CA LEU A 325 10.86 21.06 11.07
C LEU A 325 11.44 22.37 10.52
N ALA A 326 10.99 23.53 10.99
CA ALA A 326 11.51 24.83 10.58
C ALA A 326 13.04 24.96 10.72
N HIS A 327 13.64 24.30 11.72
CA HIS A 327 15.10 24.26 11.92
C HIS A 327 15.85 23.51 10.80
N VAL A 328 15.19 22.55 10.12
CA VAL A 328 15.75 21.78 8.99
C VAL A 328 15.63 22.59 7.69
N THR A 329 14.52 23.30 7.50
CA THR A 329 14.28 24.13 6.30
C THR A 329 15.03 25.47 6.34
N GLY A 330 15.61 25.81 7.50
CA GLY A 330 16.33 27.07 7.72
C GLY A 330 15.39 28.26 7.88
N GLU A 331 14.11 28.01 8.22
CA GLU A 331 13.15 29.05 8.59
C GLU A 331 13.35 29.43 10.07
N GLN A 332 13.23 30.73 10.37
CA GLN A 332 13.34 31.20 11.76
C GLN A 332 12.14 30.71 12.58
N THR A 333 12.42 30.02 13.68
CA THR A 333 11.44 29.55 14.68
C THR A 333 11.03 30.64 15.69
N GLU A 334 11.45 31.88 15.49
CA GLU A 334 11.22 32.98 16.45
C GLU A 334 9.80 33.53 16.32
N GLY A 335 8.85 32.82 16.93
CA GLY A 335 7.47 33.27 17.11
C GLY A 335 6.87 32.69 18.40
N PRO A 336 5.77 33.27 18.90
CA PRO A 336 5.03 32.65 20.00
C PRO A 336 4.54 31.25 19.59
N PRO A 337 4.26 30.35 20.55
CA PRO A 337 3.61 29.08 20.27
C PRO A 337 2.36 29.28 19.40
N ALA A 338 2.09 28.34 18.51
CA ALA A 338 0.92 28.44 17.64
C ALA A 338 -0.37 28.50 18.46
N THR A 339 -0.42 27.83 19.61
CA THR A 339 -1.56 27.77 20.54
C THR A 339 -1.11 27.88 21.99
N THR A 340 -2.07 28.15 22.88
CA THR A 340 -1.90 28.13 24.33
C THR A 340 -2.65 26.95 24.96
N SER A 341 -2.41 26.67 26.25
CA SER A 341 -3.21 25.69 27.00
C SER A 341 -4.70 26.04 27.04
N GLN A 342 -5.06 27.34 26.95
CA GLN A 342 -6.45 27.77 26.92
C GLN A 342 -7.12 27.41 25.58
N ASP A 343 -6.39 27.55 24.46
CA ASP A 343 -6.89 27.17 23.13
C ASP A 343 -7.07 25.64 23.02
N ALA A 344 -6.14 24.88 23.59
CA ALA A 344 -6.25 23.42 23.69
C ALA A 344 -7.49 23.03 24.51
N GLN A 345 -7.71 23.62 25.69
CA GLN A 345 -8.88 23.35 26.52
C GLN A 345 -10.20 23.72 25.82
N ALA A 346 -10.25 24.84 25.09
CA ALA A 346 -11.43 25.23 24.31
C ALA A 346 -11.76 24.18 23.25
N THR A 347 -10.74 23.64 22.58
CA THR A 347 -10.89 22.56 21.59
C THR A 347 -11.39 21.26 22.23
N LEU A 348 -10.85 20.87 23.38
CA LEU A 348 -11.30 19.67 24.11
C LEU A 348 -12.77 19.80 24.55
N HIS A 349 -13.17 20.96 25.05
CA HIS A 349 -14.56 21.23 25.40
C HIS A 349 -15.50 21.21 24.17
N LEU A 350 -15.04 21.74 23.03
CA LEU A 350 -15.79 21.62 21.77
C LEU A 350 -15.97 20.15 21.36
N LEU A 351 -14.93 19.33 21.46
CA LEU A 351 -14.99 17.89 21.16
C LEU A 351 -15.97 17.16 22.06
N GLU A 352 -15.95 17.42 23.38
CA GLU A 352 -16.87 16.82 24.34
C GLU A 352 -18.33 17.10 23.99
N ASN A 353 -18.67 18.37 23.71
CA ASN A 353 -20.02 18.75 23.31
C ASN A 353 -20.42 18.15 21.96
N THR A 354 -19.47 18.06 21.03
CA THR A 354 -19.74 17.54 19.67
C THR A 354 -20.01 16.03 19.72
N LEU A 355 -19.25 15.28 20.52
CA LEU A 355 -19.41 13.82 20.67
C LEU A 355 -20.78 13.39 21.20
N GLU A 356 -21.48 14.25 21.95
CA GLU A 356 -22.84 13.96 22.43
C GLU A 356 -23.87 13.85 21.30
N THR A 357 -23.64 14.55 20.19
CA THR A 357 -24.59 14.67 19.07
C THR A 357 -24.05 14.08 17.76
N HIS A 358 -22.73 13.97 17.61
CA HIS A 358 -22.04 13.48 16.42
C HIS A 358 -21.07 12.36 16.83
N PRO A 359 -21.54 11.10 16.96
CA PRO A 359 -20.73 10.00 17.47
C PRO A 359 -19.49 9.66 16.63
N HIS A 360 -19.45 10.09 15.36
CA HIS A 360 -18.29 9.92 14.46
C HIS A 360 -17.49 11.22 14.34
N THR A 361 -17.20 11.84 15.48
CA THR A 361 -16.36 13.04 15.54
C THR A 361 -14.89 12.70 15.31
N VAL A 362 -14.23 13.46 14.45
CA VAL A 362 -12.81 13.36 14.13
C VAL A 362 -12.10 14.67 14.46
N LEU A 363 -10.91 14.57 15.04
CA LEU A 363 -10.04 15.70 15.35
C LEU A 363 -8.95 15.83 14.28
N VAL A 364 -8.94 16.98 13.61
CA VAL A 364 -7.81 17.43 12.77
C VAL A 364 -7.00 18.41 13.59
N ASP A 365 -5.80 18.03 13.98
CA ASP A 365 -4.86 18.92 14.65
C ASP A 365 -4.04 19.62 13.58
N ALA A 366 -4.33 20.89 13.30
CA ALA A 366 -3.77 21.73 12.22
C ALA A 366 -3.04 22.98 12.75
N ALA A 367 -2.69 23.04 14.03
CA ALA A 367 -1.96 24.18 14.59
C ALA A 367 -0.48 24.21 14.17
N TYR A 368 0.11 23.03 13.91
CA TYR A 368 1.51 22.87 13.51
C TYR A 368 1.66 21.96 12.29
N ALA A 369 2.51 22.35 11.33
CA ALA A 369 3.01 21.42 10.32
C ALA A 369 3.97 20.41 10.97
N ASN A 370 4.03 19.21 10.39
CA ASN A 370 4.96 18.14 10.77
C ASN A 370 4.78 17.63 12.22
N GLY A 371 3.53 17.46 12.67
CA GLY A 371 3.16 16.85 13.94
C GLY A 371 2.05 17.60 14.69
N GLY A 372 1.58 17.00 15.77
CA GLY A 372 0.51 17.54 16.61
C GLY A 372 0.92 18.71 17.51
N ASP A 373 -0.06 19.51 17.89
CA ASP A 373 0.10 20.67 18.76
C ASP A 373 0.62 20.30 20.16
N PRO A 374 1.76 20.85 20.62
CA PRO A 374 2.26 20.59 21.95
C PRO A 374 1.28 20.90 23.08
N ALA A 375 0.44 21.94 22.97
CA ALA A 375 -0.51 22.29 24.02
C ALA A 375 -1.66 21.27 24.11
N LEU A 376 -2.18 20.82 22.96
CA LEU A 376 -3.17 19.75 22.90
C LEU A 376 -2.59 18.39 23.32
N LEU A 377 -1.40 18.04 22.84
CA LEU A 377 -0.73 16.77 23.14
C LEU A 377 -0.37 16.63 24.62
N ALA A 378 -0.16 17.72 25.36
CA ALA A 378 0.04 17.66 26.81
C ALA A 378 -1.15 17.04 27.57
N HIS A 379 -2.36 17.09 26.98
CA HIS A 379 -3.54 16.43 27.53
C HIS A 379 -3.60 14.94 27.20
N PHE A 380 -3.13 14.55 26.01
CA PHE A 380 -3.09 13.16 25.56
C PHE A 380 -1.94 12.39 26.22
N PHE A 381 -0.78 13.04 26.33
CA PHE A 381 0.46 12.50 26.88
C PHE A 381 1.04 13.39 28.00
N PRO A 382 0.53 13.33 29.24
CA PRO A 382 0.97 14.22 30.32
C PRO A 382 2.46 14.09 30.66
N GLU A 383 3.09 15.18 31.09
CA GLU A 383 4.56 15.25 31.29
C GLU A 383 5.08 14.55 32.57
N THR A 384 4.21 14.25 33.53
CA THR A 384 4.61 13.60 34.78
C THR A 384 4.91 12.13 34.53
N ASP A 385 6.19 11.80 34.29
CA ASP A 385 6.76 10.45 34.14
C ASP A 385 5.96 9.57 33.16
N ILE A 386 6.47 9.41 31.92
CA ILE A 386 5.71 8.74 30.85
C ILE A 386 5.21 7.35 31.30
N ALA A 387 5.94 6.70 32.20
CA ALA A 387 5.62 5.40 32.77
C ALA A 387 4.38 5.35 33.70
N ASN A 388 3.93 6.48 34.28
CA ASN A 388 2.95 6.50 35.38
C ASN A 388 1.73 7.42 35.16
N ALA A 389 1.71 8.23 34.10
CA ALA A 389 0.56 9.08 33.76
C ALA A 389 -0.44 8.37 32.83
N THR A 390 -1.72 8.66 33.03
CA THR A 390 -2.79 8.30 32.08
C THR A 390 -3.25 9.56 31.36
N SER A 391 -3.74 9.42 30.13
CA SER A 391 -4.31 10.55 29.39
C SER A 391 -5.30 11.33 30.27
N SER A 392 -5.13 12.64 30.33
CA SER A 392 -6.03 13.53 31.08
C SER A 392 -7.38 13.72 30.40
N TRP A 393 -7.52 13.24 29.15
CA TRP A 393 -8.74 13.32 28.37
C TRP A 393 -9.22 11.91 27.93
N PRO A 394 -9.99 11.21 28.78
CA PRO A 394 -10.38 9.81 28.55
C PRO A 394 -11.33 9.61 27.37
N ALA A 395 -11.95 10.68 26.85
CA ALA A 395 -12.83 10.62 25.68
C ALA A 395 -12.08 10.37 24.35
N LEU A 396 -10.74 10.36 24.38
CA LEU A 396 -9.91 10.17 23.18
C LEU A 396 -10.24 8.89 22.39
N GLY A 397 -10.51 7.77 23.07
CA GLY A 397 -10.89 6.53 22.39
C GLY A 397 -12.34 6.47 21.90
N LYS A 398 -13.12 7.54 22.11
CA LYS A 398 -14.46 7.72 21.52
C LYS A 398 -14.42 8.44 20.17
N LEU A 399 -13.31 9.07 19.80
CA LEU A 399 -13.17 9.70 18.49
C LEU A 399 -13.19 8.64 17.38
N ALA A 400 -13.75 9.02 16.24
CA ALA A 400 -13.69 8.23 15.01
C ALA A 400 -12.38 8.44 14.22
N GLY A 401 -11.53 9.36 14.65
CA GLY A 401 -10.34 9.76 13.91
C GLY A 401 -9.49 10.80 14.65
N TYR A 402 -8.18 10.75 14.46
CA TYR A 402 -7.21 11.78 14.80
C TYR A 402 -6.16 11.84 13.70
N SER A 403 -5.75 13.04 13.27
CA SER A 403 -4.59 13.20 12.38
C SER A 403 -3.89 14.52 12.62
N ALA A 404 -2.55 14.48 12.62
CA ALA A 404 -1.67 15.64 12.67
C ALA A 404 -0.46 15.51 11.73
N TRP A 405 -0.53 14.56 10.78
CA TRP A 405 0.57 14.18 9.92
C TRP A 405 0.90 15.25 8.86
N ASN A 406 2.21 15.40 8.58
CA ASN A 406 2.93 16.46 7.85
C ASN A 406 2.19 17.78 7.48
N THR A 407 1.44 17.87 6.38
CA THR A 407 0.83 19.09 5.85
C THR A 407 -0.66 19.15 6.17
N PRO A 408 -1.28 20.34 6.17
CA PRO A 408 -2.72 20.50 6.27
C PRO A 408 -3.54 19.65 5.30
N GLY A 409 -3.16 19.58 4.01
CA GLY A 409 -3.85 18.73 3.03
C GLY A 409 -3.83 17.26 3.47
N ASN A 410 -2.63 16.72 3.70
CA ASN A 410 -2.44 15.32 4.04
C ASN A 410 -3.20 14.89 5.34
N ARG A 411 -3.21 15.73 6.38
CA ARG A 411 -3.97 15.41 7.61
C ARG A 411 -5.48 15.54 7.46
N ILE A 412 -5.95 16.55 6.73
CA ILE A 412 -7.39 16.77 6.50
C ILE A 412 -7.93 15.61 5.67
N GLY A 413 -7.24 15.22 4.60
CA GLY A 413 -7.62 14.08 3.77
C GLY A 413 -7.62 12.76 4.53
N SER A 414 -6.59 12.49 5.35
CA SER A 414 -6.52 11.28 6.20
C SER A 414 -7.69 11.23 7.20
N ALA A 415 -7.92 12.33 7.92
CA ALA A 415 -8.98 12.45 8.92
C ALA A 415 -10.38 12.29 8.31
N LEU A 416 -10.65 12.97 7.19
CA LEU A 416 -11.92 12.84 6.47
C LEU A 416 -12.14 11.43 5.96
N ALA A 417 -11.11 10.80 5.39
CA ALA A 417 -11.19 9.43 4.92
C ALA A 417 -11.55 8.46 6.06
N MET A 418 -10.94 8.63 7.24
CA MET A 418 -11.24 7.84 8.43
C MET A 418 -12.69 8.05 8.92
N ALA A 419 -13.12 9.30 9.07
CA ALA A 419 -14.47 9.66 9.50
C ALA A 419 -15.54 9.02 8.61
N ALA A 420 -15.39 9.21 7.29
CA ALA A 420 -16.31 8.71 6.29
C ALA A 420 -16.33 7.18 6.25
N THR A 421 -15.19 6.53 6.46
CA THR A 421 -15.07 5.07 6.44
C THR A 421 -15.68 4.44 7.68
N VAL A 422 -15.40 4.97 8.88
CA VAL A 422 -16.02 4.49 10.13
C VAL A 422 -17.53 4.57 10.03
N HIS A 423 -18.05 5.71 9.58
CA HIS A 423 -19.49 5.89 9.42
C HIS A 423 -20.09 4.93 8.41
N TRP A 424 -19.49 4.81 7.23
CA TRP A 424 -19.93 3.89 6.18
C TRP A 424 -19.95 2.44 6.65
N ALA A 425 -18.90 2.02 7.35
CA ALA A 425 -18.76 0.64 7.81
C ALA A 425 -19.79 0.27 8.87
N GLN A 426 -20.16 1.23 9.74
CA GLN A 426 -21.23 1.01 10.71
C GLN A 426 -22.62 0.98 10.06
N LEU A 427 -22.88 1.85 9.08
CA LEU A 427 -24.13 1.82 8.31
C LEU A 427 -24.32 0.49 7.56
N ASN A 428 -23.23 -0.11 7.12
CA ASN A 428 -23.23 -1.34 6.32
C ASN A 428 -22.91 -2.62 7.12
N ASP A 429 -22.83 -2.53 8.45
CA ASP A 429 -22.57 -3.68 9.34
C ASP A 429 -21.24 -4.43 9.03
N THR A 430 -20.24 -3.71 8.51
CA THR A 430 -18.89 -4.23 8.21
C THR A 430 -17.80 -3.68 9.13
N TYR A 431 -18.18 -2.82 10.09
CA TYR A 431 -17.25 -2.11 10.96
C TYR A 431 -16.34 -3.04 11.77
N ASN A 432 -15.03 -2.86 11.57
CA ASN A 432 -14.00 -3.55 12.33
C ASN A 432 -13.40 -2.64 13.40
N ARG A 433 -13.83 -2.81 14.66
CA ARG A 433 -13.34 -2.04 15.81
C ARG A 433 -11.83 -2.15 16.01
N GLN A 434 -11.24 -3.33 15.81
CA GLN A 434 -9.81 -3.55 16.03
C GLN A 434 -8.96 -2.80 15.01
N ALA A 435 -9.35 -2.82 13.73
CA ALA A 435 -8.68 -2.06 12.69
C ALA A 435 -8.78 -0.54 12.96
N HIS A 436 -9.93 -0.08 13.44
CA HIS A 436 -10.12 1.33 13.79
C HIS A 436 -9.25 1.74 14.98
N GLN A 437 -9.23 0.96 16.06
CA GLN A 437 -8.35 1.21 17.20
C GLN A 437 -6.87 1.22 16.79
N HIS A 438 -6.45 0.31 15.91
CA HIS A 438 -5.08 0.29 15.40
C HIS A 438 -4.73 1.57 14.62
N GLY A 439 -5.61 2.02 13.71
CA GLY A 439 -5.42 3.27 12.98
C GLY A 439 -5.32 4.48 13.91
N MET A 440 -6.24 4.57 14.87
CA MET A 440 -6.25 5.63 15.88
C MET A 440 -4.96 5.68 16.71
N LEU A 441 -4.52 4.53 17.24
CA LEU A 441 -3.29 4.44 18.02
C LEU A 441 -2.07 4.78 17.17
N THR A 442 -2.05 4.38 15.89
CA THR A 442 -0.95 4.69 14.98
C THR A 442 -0.80 6.20 14.79
N HIS A 443 -1.90 6.93 14.49
CA HIS A 443 -1.83 8.39 14.34
C HIS A 443 -1.50 9.11 15.64
N LEU A 444 -2.03 8.66 16.79
CA LEU A 444 -1.71 9.27 18.08
C LEU A 444 -0.23 9.10 18.45
N LEU A 445 0.35 7.94 18.14
CA LEU A 445 1.74 7.62 18.46
C LEU A 445 2.74 8.18 17.44
N ASP A 446 2.43 8.16 16.14
CA ASP A 446 3.28 8.78 15.11
C ASP A 446 3.08 10.31 15.07
N ASP A 447 1.94 10.79 14.60
CA ASP A 447 1.67 12.21 14.39
C ASP A 447 1.78 13.01 15.71
N GLY A 448 1.21 12.45 16.78
CA GLY A 448 1.18 13.08 18.09
C GLY A 448 2.50 12.91 18.86
N LEU A 449 2.76 11.71 19.37
CA LEU A 449 3.91 11.46 20.24
C LEU A 449 5.25 11.60 19.52
N TYR A 450 5.44 10.92 18.38
CA TYR A 450 6.72 10.92 17.68
C TYR A 450 7.01 12.27 17.04
N GLN A 451 6.17 12.72 16.10
CA GLN A 451 6.42 13.93 15.32
C GLN A 451 6.20 15.20 16.13
N GLY A 452 5.16 15.24 16.98
CA GLY A 452 4.85 16.38 17.86
C GLY A 452 5.89 16.59 18.97
N ARG A 453 6.42 15.49 19.54
CA ARG A 453 7.22 15.52 20.76
C ARG A 453 8.60 14.88 20.65
N LEU A 454 8.71 13.57 20.39
CA LEU A 454 9.98 12.83 20.52
C LEU A 454 11.03 13.25 19.48
N ARG A 455 10.62 13.45 18.21
CA ARG A 455 11.51 13.79 17.09
C ARG A 455 12.29 15.08 17.30
N LYS A 456 11.77 16.01 18.11
CA LYS A 456 12.45 17.28 18.47
C LYS A 456 13.40 17.16 19.64
N GLN A 457 13.24 16.15 20.51
CA GLN A 457 13.96 16.10 21.77
C GLN A 457 15.43 15.75 21.52
N GLN A 458 16.31 16.71 21.85
CA GLN A 458 17.77 16.49 21.89
C GLN A 458 18.22 15.65 23.10
N ALA A 459 17.31 14.95 23.77
CA ALA A 459 17.66 14.05 24.87
C ALA A 459 18.68 13.02 24.35
N THR A 460 19.78 12.84 25.08
CA THR A 460 20.97 12.11 24.63
C THR A 460 20.65 10.72 24.07
N GLY A 461 19.67 10.00 24.61
CA GLY A 461 19.26 8.67 24.11
C GLY A 461 18.31 8.65 22.91
N ILE A 462 17.52 9.71 22.65
CA ILE A 462 16.61 9.80 21.48
C ILE A 462 17.39 10.35 20.28
N ALA A 463 18.25 11.35 20.49
CA ALA A 463 19.14 11.85 19.45
C ALA A 463 20.10 10.75 18.94
N GLU A 464 20.67 9.95 19.84
CA GLU A 464 21.44 8.76 19.46
C GLU A 464 20.60 7.74 18.69
N ALA A 465 19.35 7.50 19.09
CA ALA A 465 18.45 6.59 18.37
C ALA A 465 18.16 7.05 16.93
N LEU A 466 17.93 8.36 16.74
CA LEU A 466 17.61 8.97 15.45
C LEU A 466 18.81 9.08 14.51
N ASN A 467 20.03 9.16 15.06
CA ASN A 467 21.27 9.21 14.29
C ASN A 467 21.81 7.82 13.88
N ARG A 468 21.15 6.74 14.31
CA ARG A 468 21.53 5.38 13.88
C ARG A 468 21.12 5.15 12.43
N PRO A 469 21.86 4.31 11.68
CA PRO A 469 21.40 3.84 10.39
C PRO A 469 20.02 3.23 10.56
N ALA A 470 19.07 3.60 9.70
CA ALA A 470 17.70 3.11 9.78
C ALA A 470 17.55 1.59 9.57
N THR A 471 18.62 0.90 9.15
CA THR A 471 18.73 -0.56 9.10
C THR A 471 19.07 -1.21 10.45
N ALA A 472 19.39 -0.42 11.47
CA ALA A 472 19.72 -0.93 12.80
C ALA A 472 18.44 -1.34 13.57
N ALA A 473 18.57 -2.32 14.46
CA ALA A 473 17.50 -2.64 15.40
C ALA A 473 17.07 -1.38 16.18
N PRO A 474 15.77 -1.22 16.46
CA PRO A 474 15.25 -0.03 17.11
C PRO A 474 15.90 0.17 18.47
N HIS A 475 16.25 1.42 18.76
CA HIS A 475 16.94 1.77 19.99
C HIS A 475 16.03 1.48 21.20
N PRO A 476 16.51 0.81 22.27
CA PRO A 476 15.67 0.44 23.41
C PRO A 476 14.92 1.61 24.05
N VAL A 477 15.53 2.81 24.08
CA VAL A 477 14.88 4.04 24.59
C VAL A 477 13.68 4.42 23.75
N LEU A 478 13.77 4.30 22.42
CA LEU A 478 12.66 4.60 21.52
C LEU A 478 11.54 3.57 21.71
N VAL A 479 11.89 2.29 21.76
CA VAL A 479 10.93 1.21 22.05
C VAL A 479 10.20 1.48 23.37
N GLN A 480 10.92 1.83 24.44
CA GLN A 480 10.33 2.13 25.73
C GLN A 480 9.38 3.34 25.66
N ALA A 481 9.78 4.44 25.02
CA ALA A 481 8.95 5.63 24.89
C ALA A 481 7.60 5.36 24.19
N PHE A 482 7.58 4.51 23.16
CA PHE A 482 6.33 4.11 22.50
C PHE A 482 5.45 3.23 23.38
N ASN A 483 6.04 2.28 24.11
CA ASN A 483 5.28 1.42 25.01
C ASN A 483 4.72 2.21 26.20
N ASP A 484 5.48 3.14 26.75
CA ASP A 484 5.01 4.05 27.80
C ASP A 484 3.87 4.93 27.26
N GLY A 485 4.05 5.53 26.07
CA GLY A 485 3.01 6.30 25.39
C GLY A 485 1.71 5.51 25.18
N LEU A 486 1.80 4.25 24.74
CA LEU A 486 0.64 3.37 24.62
C LEU A 486 -0.01 3.09 25.98
N ALA A 487 0.78 2.88 27.03
CA ALA A 487 0.25 2.65 28.37
C ALA A 487 -0.59 3.84 28.87
N GLN A 488 -0.21 5.08 28.51
CA GLN A 488 -1.01 6.27 28.85
C GLN A 488 -2.37 6.31 28.15
N LEU A 489 -2.43 5.76 26.94
CA LEU A 489 -3.63 5.67 26.11
C LEU A 489 -4.51 4.46 26.46
N ALA A 490 -3.96 3.45 27.15
CA ALA A 490 -4.62 2.17 27.37
C ALA A 490 -6.03 2.30 27.98
N LYS A 491 -6.20 3.19 28.98
CA LYS A 491 -7.50 3.44 29.60
C LYS A 491 -8.51 4.05 28.62
N SER A 492 -8.08 4.99 27.78
CA SER A 492 -8.97 5.65 26.81
C SER A 492 -9.45 4.67 25.73
N PHE A 493 -8.68 3.63 25.42
CA PHE A 493 -8.98 2.64 24.39
C PHE A 493 -9.50 1.30 24.93
N ASP A 494 -9.81 1.21 26.23
CA ASP A 494 -10.24 -0.01 26.93
C ASP A 494 -9.26 -1.19 26.78
N LEU A 495 -7.95 -0.91 26.77
CA LEU A 495 -6.91 -1.93 26.64
C LEU A 495 -6.55 -2.49 28.03
N SER A 496 -7.05 -3.68 28.36
CA SER A 496 -6.73 -4.36 29.62
C SER A 496 -5.29 -4.89 29.68
N ASP A 497 -4.75 -5.29 28.52
CA ASP A 497 -3.36 -5.71 28.34
C ASP A 497 -2.84 -5.09 27.02
N PRO A 498 -2.18 -3.91 27.09
CA PRO A 498 -1.79 -3.19 25.89
C PRO A 498 -0.74 -3.99 25.09
N PRO A 499 -0.90 -4.12 23.77
CA PRO A 499 0.07 -4.83 22.94
C PRO A 499 1.43 -4.14 22.99
N ARG A 500 2.51 -4.93 22.97
CA ARG A 500 3.84 -4.35 22.89
C ARG A 500 4.07 -3.74 21.52
N ILE A 501 4.71 -2.56 21.48
CA ILE A 501 5.02 -1.87 20.22
C ILE A 501 6.51 -1.95 19.94
N THR A 502 6.84 -2.31 18.70
CA THR A 502 8.18 -2.20 18.15
C THR A 502 8.21 -1.14 17.04
N PRO A 503 8.80 0.04 17.28
CA PRO A 503 9.00 1.03 16.24
C PRO A 503 10.11 0.62 15.26
N SER A 504 10.04 1.13 14.03
CA SER A 504 11.11 1.02 13.03
C SER A 504 11.10 2.22 12.10
N PHE A 505 12.23 2.50 11.45
CA PHE A 505 12.36 3.60 10.50
C PHE A 505 12.13 3.09 9.08
N PRO A 506 10.92 3.30 8.51
CA PRO A 506 10.62 2.83 7.17
C PRO A 506 11.48 3.57 6.15
N CYS A 507 11.73 2.94 5.00
CA CYS A 507 12.39 3.59 3.87
C CYS A 507 13.73 4.25 4.23
N GLN A 508 14.42 3.74 5.25
CA GLN A 508 15.67 4.31 5.76
C GLN A 508 15.60 5.79 6.20
N ARG A 509 14.41 6.31 6.55
CA ARG A 509 14.18 7.70 6.95
C ARG A 509 13.69 7.81 8.39
N SER A 510 14.11 8.86 9.08
CA SER A 510 13.61 9.22 10.42
C SER A 510 12.43 10.20 10.37
N PHE A 511 11.97 10.60 9.18
CA PHE A 511 10.86 11.54 9.06
C PHE A 511 9.58 10.97 9.68
N GLU A 512 9.20 9.75 9.30
CA GLU A 512 8.04 9.05 9.84
C GLU A 512 8.47 7.73 10.50
N ILE A 513 7.53 7.07 11.18
CA ILE A 513 7.81 5.82 11.88
C ILE A 513 6.82 4.73 11.49
N GLN A 514 7.30 3.49 11.41
CA GLN A 514 6.45 2.33 11.26
C GLN A 514 6.32 1.62 12.61
N LEU A 515 5.08 1.47 13.09
CA LEU A 515 4.77 0.82 14.36
C LEU A 515 4.30 -0.60 14.11
N ALA A 516 5.06 -1.58 14.57
CA ALA A 516 4.61 -2.97 14.63
C ALA A 516 3.97 -3.22 16.00
N PHE A 517 2.68 -3.53 16.00
CA PHE A 517 1.95 -3.93 17.19
C PHE A 517 2.03 -5.44 17.33
N GLU A 518 2.55 -5.92 18.45
CA GLU A 518 2.54 -7.34 18.76
C GLU A 518 1.08 -7.80 18.94
N PRO A 519 0.59 -8.79 18.17
CA PRO A 519 -0.80 -9.22 18.26
C PRO A 519 -1.06 -9.81 19.66
N PRO A 520 -2.12 -9.35 20.37
CA PRO A 520 -2.40 -9.83 21.71
C PRO A 520 -2.79 -11.32 21.69
N LEU A 521 -2.44 -12.05 22.75
CA LEU A 521 -3.02 -13.37 23.01
C LEU A 521 -4.49 -13.18 23.37
N THR A 522 -5.37 -13.58 22.46
CA THR A 522 -6.82 -13.36 22.59
C THR A 522 -7.56 -14.55 23.18
N GLN A 523 -7.02 -15.77 22.99
CA GLN A 523 -7.62 -17.01 23.42
C GLN A 523 -6.56 -18.05 23.79
N HIS A 524 -6.90 -18.94 24.71
CA HIS A 524 -6.08 -20.10 25.09
C HIS A 524 -6.86 -21.40 24.86
N ILE A 525 -6.29 -22.31 24.08
CA ILE A 525 -6.86 -23.64 23.83
C ILE A 525 -5.89 -24.71 24.36
N SER A 526 -6.28 -25.35 25.45
CA SER A 526 -5.51 -26.43 26.08
C SER A 526 -6.00 -27.83 25.72
N SER A 527 -7.26 -27.97 25.28
CA SER A 527 -7.88 -29.27 24.99
C SER A 527 -7.81 -29.64 23.51
N VAL A 528 -7.29 -30.84 23.22
CA VAL A 528 -7.29 -31.45 21.87
C VAL A 528 -8.69 -31.80 21.37
N SER A 529 -9.71 -31.82 22.24
CA SER A 529 -11.10 -32.07 21.89
C SER A 529 -11.90 -30.81 21.60
N ASN A 530 -11.27 -29.62 21.66
CA ASN A 530 -11.87 -28.36 21.28
C ASN A 530 -12.33 -28.39 19.79
N ASP A 531 -13.48 -27.80 19.49
CA ASP A 531 -14.08 -27.88 18.16
C ASP A 531 -13.27 -27.15 17.09
N THR A 532 -12.61 -26.02 17.44
CA THR A 532 -11.65 -25.34 16.56
C THR A 532 -10.51 -26.28 16.19
N VAL A 533 -9.95 -27.02 17.15
CA VAL A 533 -8.87 -27.98 16.89
C VAL A 533 -9.34 -29.08 15.94
N LYS A 534 -10.54 -29.63 16.14
CA LYS A 534 -11.11 -30.65 15.24
C LYS A 534 -11.29 -30.11 13.82
N GLN A 535 -11.81 -28.89 13.67
CA GLN A 535 -12.00 -28.25 12.36
C GLN A 535 -10.66 -28.01 11.64
N VAL A 536 -9.64 -27.53 12.35
CA VAL A 536 -8.31 -27.30 11.75
C VAL A 536 -7.65 -28.62 11.32
N VAL A 537 -7.76 -29.69 12.11
CA VAL A 537 -7.24 -31.01 11.76
C VAL A 537 -7.90 -31.57 10.48
N GLN A 538 -9.18 -31.26 10.22
CA GLN A 538 -9.83 -31.66 8.98
C GLN A 538 -9.10 -31.11 7.73
N LEU A 539 -8.45 -29.95 7.83
CA LEU A 539 -7.69 -29.32 6.73
C LEU A 539 -6.47 -30.12 6.30
N HIS A 540 -6.09 -31.20 7.00
CA HIS A 540 -5.09 -32.17 6.52
C HIS A 540 -5.55 -32.88 5.23
N GLN A 541 -6.86 -33.01 5.01
CA GLN A 541 -7.43 -33.70 3.85
C GLN A 541 -7.89 -32.71 2.77
N LYS A 542 -7.63 -33.04 1.49
CA LYS A 542 -7.99 -32.22 0.32
C LYS A 542 -9.48 -31.86 0.29
N LYS A 543 -10.35 -32.82 0.59
CA LYS A 543 -11.81 -32.65 0.63
C LYS A 543 -12.21 -31.43 1.47
N TYR A 544 -11.73 -31.33 2.71
CA TYR A 544 -12.11 -30.24 3.61
C TYR A 544 -11.48 -28.91 3.22
N ARG A 545 -10.25 -28.91 2.67
CA ARG A 545 -9.66 -27.68 2.12
C ARG A 545 -10.50 -27.09 0.99
N GLN A 546 -11.02 -27.94 0.10
CA GLN A 546 -11.90 -27.52 -1.00
C GLN A 546 -13.29 -27.12 -0.51
N THR A 547 -13.86 -27.84 0.46
CA THR A 547 -15.19 -27.52 1.01
C THR A 547 -15.19 -26.21 1.80
N TYR A 548 -14.19 -25.98 2.66
CA TYR A 548 -14.12 -24.78 3.49
C TYR A 548 -13.44 -23.60 2.79
N GLN A 549 -12.79 -23.83 1.65
CA GLN A 549 -11.90 -22.86 0.97
C GLN A 549 -10.81 -22.35 1.93
N LEU A 550 -10.21 -23.26 2.68
CA LEU A 550 -9.18 -22.97 3.68
C LEU A 550 -7.97 -23.87 3.53
N VAL A 551 -6.81 -23.36 3.92
CA VAL A 551 -5.53 -24.06 3.92
C VAL A 551 -4.85 -23.88 5.28
N LEU A 552 -4.25 -24.97 5.78
CA LEU A 552 -3.44 -24.95 6.99
C LEU A 552 -1.98 -24.72 6.60
N VAL A 553 -1.38 -23.67 7.14
CA VAL A 553 -0.01 -23.24 6.88
C VAL A 553 0.81 -23.43 8.14
N GLU A 554 1.83 -24.28 8.05
CA GLU A 554 2.69 -24.64 9.19
C GLU A 554 4.05 -23.95 9.06
N GLY A 555 4.46 -23.24 10.12
CA GLY A 555 5.76 -22.59 10.20
C GLY A 555 5.74 -21.10 9.89
N GLN A 556 6.65 -20.38 10.54
CA GLN A 556 6.78 -18.92 10.50
C GLN A 556 6.92 -18.38 9.08
N HIS A 557 7.88 -18.92 8.32
CA HIS A 557 8.17 -18.42 6.99
C HIS A 557 7.01 -18.66 5.99
N PRO A 558 6.41 -19.86 5.87
CA PRO A 558 5.21 -20.03 5.04
C PRO A 558 4.01 -19.17 5.47
N VAL A 559 3.81 -18.96 6.78
CA VAL A 559 2.77 -18.05 7.29
C VAL A 559 3.03 -16.62 6.83
N ALA A 560 4.27 -16.13 6.91
CA ALA A 560 4.65 -14.82 6.41
C ALA A 560 4.46 -14.71 4.88
N GLU A 561 4.77 -15.74 4.10
CA GLU A 561 4.52 -15.78 2.66
C GLU A 561 3.02 -15.71 2.33
N ALA A 562 2.16 -16.40 3.10
CA ALA A 562 0.71 -16.33 2.93
C ALA A 562 0.17 -14.91 3.19
N PHE A 563 0.67 -14.23 4.22
CA PHE A 563 0.35 -12.82 4.46
C PHE A 563 0.89 -11.90 3.37
N GLY A 564 2.13 -12.13 2.91
CA GLY A 564 2.74 -11.38 1.81
C GLY A 564 2.03 -11.56 0.47
N ALA A 565 1.35 -12.70 0.27
CA ALA A 565 0.45 -12.94 -0.86
C ALA A 565 -0.96 -12.33 -0.67
N GLY A 566 -1.22 -11.60 0.42
CA GLY A 566 -2.50 -10.94 0.68
C GLY A 566 -3.63 -11.91 1.04
N LEU A 567 -3.32 -13.11 1.51
CA LEU A 567 -4.34 -14.07 1.93
C LEU A 567 -4.94 -13.67 3.28
N TYR A 568 -6.26 -13.80 3.39
CA TYR A 568 -6.95 -13.57 4.65
C TYR A 568 -6.68 -14.73 5.60
N CYS A 569 -6.19 -14.42 6.79
CA CYS A 569 -5.99 -15.40 7.85
C CYS A 569 -7.25 -15.44 8.72
N LYS A 570 -7.82 -16.63 8.90
CA LYS A 570 -8.97 -16.88 9.78
C LYS A 570 -8.57 -17.17 11.22
N GLY A 571 -7.31 -17.56 11.46
CA GLY A 571 -6.83 -17.88 12.80
C GLY A 571 -5.36 -18.21 12.81
N LEU A 572 -4.66 -17.69 13.83
CA LEU A 572 -3.23 -17.89 14.04
C LEU A 572 -3.01 -18.56 15.40
N PHE A 573 -2.34 -19.70 15.40
CA PHE A 573 -2.10 -20.54 16.57
C PHE A 573 -0.61 -20.54 16.90
N VAL A 574 -0.28 -20.25 18.15
CA VAL A 574 1.10 -20.21 18.63
C VAL A 574 1.25 -21.09 19.87
N ARG A 575 2.32 -21.87 19.91
CA ARG A 575 2.62 -22.70 21.06
C ARG A 575 2.97 -21.83 22.28
N GLU A 576 2.35 -22.14 23.41
CA GLU A 576 2.63 -21.52 24.71
C GLU A 576 4.12 -21.60 25.07
N GLY A 577 4.64 -20.54 25.68
CA GLY A 577 6.05 -20.46 26.09
C GLY A 577 7.05 -20.26 24.96
N THR A 578 6.58 -20.00 23.72
CA THR A 578 7.46 -19.59 22.62
C THR A 578 7.82 -18.11 22.78
N PRO A 579 9.09 -17.74 23.04
CA PRO A 579 9.52 -16.34 23.04
C PRO A 579 9.26 -15.73 21.66
N ASP A 580 8.83 -14.47 21.63
CA ASP A 580 8.62 -13.71 20.40
C ASP A 580 7.61 -14.33 19.40
N ALA A 581 6.58 -15.02 19.91
CA ALA A 581 5.42 -15.50 19.15
C ALA A 581 4.87 -14.47 18.14
N CYS A 582 4.96 -13.18 18.50
CA CYS A 582 4.56 -12.02 17.73
C CYS A 582 5.52 -11.67 16.59
N SER A 583 6.84 -11.71 16.81
CA SER A 583 7.83 -11.43 15.76
C SER A 583 7.85 -12.53 14.70
N MET A 584 7.54 -13.76 15.12
CA MET A 584 7.51 -14.97 14.32
C MET A 584 6.45 -15.00 13.23
N ALA A 585 5.41 -14.17 13.32
CA ALA A 585 4.35 -14.12 12.34
C ALA A 585 4.52 -12.96 11.32
N GLY A 586 5.52 -12.09 11.54
CA GLY A 586 5.91 -10.97 10.68
C GLY A 586 5.10 -9.69 10.92
N THR A 587 5.53 -8.56 10.34
CA THR A 587 4.81 -7.27 10.41
C THR A 587 3.48 -7.25 9.65
N ALA A 588 3.17 -8.33 8.93
CA ALA A 588 1.99 -8.44 8.08
C ALA A 588 0.78 -9.09 8.78
N VAL A 589 0.91 -9.48 10.06
CA VAL A 589 -0.11 -10.20 10.82
C VAL A 589 -1.28 -9.28 11.12
N PRO A 590 -2.49 -9.57 10.61
CA PRO A 590 -3.68 -8.84 10.98
C PRO A 590 -3.99 -9.04 12.46
N MET A 591 -4.76 -8.11 13.00
CA MET A 591 -5.31 -8.02 14.37
C MET A 591 -6.18 -9.21 14.83
N ILE A 592 -6.16 -10.35 14.12
CA ILE A 592 -6.95 -11.58 14.37
C ILE A 592 -6.77 -12.12 15.80
N GLY A 593 -5.73 -11.67 16.50
CA GLY A 593 -5.37 -12.15 17.82
C GLY A 593 -4.65 -13.49 17.71
N LEU A 594 -3.67 -13.69 18.59
CA LEU A 594 -3.00 -14.98 18.70
C LEU A 594 -3.85 -15.92 19.56
N THR A 595 -4.01 -17.16 19.10
CA THR A 595 -4.54 -18.24 19.94
C THR A 595 -3.37 -19.02 20.52
N GLY A 596 -3.15 -18.89 21.82
CA GLY A 596 -2.17 -19.70 22.55
C GLY A 596 -2.66 -21.15 22.63
N VAL A 597 -1.78 -22.10 22.31
CA VAL A 597 -2.09 -23.53 22.38
C VAL A 597 -1.02 -24.31 23.13
N THR A 598 -1.44 -25.34 23.86
CA THR A 598 -0.51 -26.26 24.55
C THR A 598 0.30 -27.08 23.53
N GLU A 599 1.44 -27.65 23.95
CA GLU A 599 2.24 -28.58 23.13
C GLU A 599 1.38 -29.73 22.58
N ALA A 600 0.48 -30.29 23.39
CA ALA A 600 -0.40 -31.37 22.97
C ALA A 600 -1.39 -30.96 21.87
N VAL A 601 -1.93 -29.73 21.95
CA VAL A 601 -2.78 -29.19 20.89
C VAL A 601 -1.96 -28.88 19.65
N MET A 602 -0.79 -28.27 19.78
CA MET A 602 0.09 -27.98 18.64
C MET A 602 0.50 -29.26 17.90
N ALA A 603 0.88 -30.31 18.63
CA ALA A 603 1.19 -31.63 18.06
C ALA A 603 0.00 -32.25 17.35
N LYS A 604 -1.24 -31.98 17.80
CA LYS A 604 -2.46 -32.46 17.14
C LYS A 604 -2.75 -31.70 15.83
N LEU A 605 -2.48 -30.40 15.80
CA LEU A 605 -2.66 -29.55 14.62
C LEU A 605 -1.62 -29.82 13.53
N SER A 606 -0.38 -30.13 13.94
CA SER A 606 0.74 -30.36 13.04
C SER A 606 0.61 -31.62 12.18
N THR A 607 1.26 -31.59 11.02
CA THR A 607 1.43 -32.76 10.13
C THR A 607 2.83 -33.38 10.22
N THR A 608 3.68 -32.87 11.12
CA THR A 608 5.08 -33.28 11.26
C THR A 608 5.34 -33.89 12.63
N THR A 609 6.45 -34.62 12.74
CA THR A 609 6.92 -35.19 14.02
C THR A 609 7.49 -34.13 14.96
N SER A 610 7.92 -32.99 14.42
CA SER A 610 8.48 -31.86 15.17
C SER A 610 7.68 -30.60 14.83
N PRO A 611 6.53 -30.37 15.50
CA PRO A 611 5.63 -29.27 15.19
C PRO A 611 6.32 -27.90 15.20
N ALA A 612 6.05 -27.09 14.18
CA ALA A 612 6.47 -25.70 14.21
C ALA A 612 5.70 -24.94 15.31
N PRO A 613 6.32 -23.96 15.99
CA PRO A 613 5.66 -23.23 17.08
C PRO A 613 4.57 -22.26 16.62
N CYS A 614 4.36 -22.08 15.31
CA CYS A 614 3.37 -21.18 14.72
C CYS A 614 2.68 -21.86 13.53
N MET A 615 1.34 -21.75 13.48
CA MET A 615 0.50 -22.24 12.39
C MET A 615 -0.65 -21.27 12.12
N GLY A 616 -0.98 -21.06 10.84
CA GLY A 616 -2.10 -20.21 10.44
C GLY A 616 -3.10 -20.93 9.55
N VAL A 617 -4.36 -20.55 9.65
CA VAL A 617 -5.44 -21.00 8.76
C VAL A 617 -5.77 -19.85 7.82
N PHE A 618 -5.54 -20.03 6.54
CA PHE A 618 -5.72 -19.01 5.52
C PHE A 618 -6.81 -19.40 4.53
N GLU A 619 -7.40 -18.41 3.86
CA GLU A 619 -8.21 -18.65 2.67
C GLU A 619 -7.38 -19.33 1.57
N ARG A 620 -8.02 -20.28 0.88
CA ARG A 620 -7.45 -20.89 -0.33
C ARG A 620 -7.42 -19.81 -1.43
N PRO A 621 -6.28 -19.60 -2.12
CA PRO A 621 -6.22 -18.70 -3.27
C PRO A 621 -7.24 -19.09 -4.35
N PRO A 622 -7.85 -18.12 -5.05
CA PRO A 622 -8.75 -18.41 -6.16
C PRO A 622 -7.99 -19.04 -7.34
N THR A 623 -8.69 -19.88 -8.11
CA THR A 623 -8.17 -20.42 -9.37
C THR A 623 -8.35 -19.43 -10.52
N LEU A 624 -7.43 -19.48 -11.49
CA LEU A 624 -7.51 -18.69 -12.72
C LEU A 624 -7.87 -19.57 -13.92
N THR A 625 -8.18 -18.91 -15.04
CA THR A 625 -8.32 -19.55 -16.35
C THR A 625 -7.13 -19.22 -17.24
N LEU A 626 -6.87 -20.07 -18.22
CA LEU A 626 -5.81 -19.85 -19.21
C LEU A 626 -6.05 -18.56 -20.02
N ASP A 627 -7.29 -18.28 -20.41
CA ASP A 627 -7.67 -17.08 -21.17
C ASP A 627 -7.27 -15.79 -20.44
N THR A 628 -7.41 -15.78 -19.11
CA THR A 628 -7.07 -14.61 -18.29
C THR A 628 -5.56 -14.32 -18.34
N ILE A 629 -4.72 -15.36 -18.29
CA ILE A 629 -3.26 -15.22 -18.35
C ILE A 629 -2.80 -14.76 -19.73
N ILE A 630 -3.34 -15.36 -20.79
CA ILE A 630 -2.99 -15.04 -22.19
C ILE A 630 -3.33 -13.59 -22.50
N ARG A 631 -4.55 -13.14 -22.16
CA ARG A 631 -5.02 -11.77 -22.41
C ARG A 631 -4.06 -10.72 -21.87
N ASN A 632 -3.59 -10.92 -20.66
CA ASN A 632 -2.76 -9.97 -19.93
C ASN A 632 -1.26 -10.18 -20.20
N ARG A 633 -0.88 -11.12 -21.08
CA ARG A 633 0.51 -11.51 -21.39
C ARG A 633 1.38 -11.75 -20.16
N LEU A 634 0.79 -12.36 -19.14
CA LEU A 634 1.45 -12.57 -17.85
C LEU A 634 2.34 -13.80 -18.01
N GLY A 635 3.67 -13.59 -18.01
CA GLY A 635 4.74 -14.60 -17.88
C GLY A 635 4.55 -15.98 -18.56
N PRO A 636 5.38 -16.98 -18.21
CA PRO A 636 5.13 -18.36 -18.58
C PRO A 636 4.12 -19.05 -17.65
N VAL A 637 3.38 -20.01 -18.18
CA VAL A 637 2.55 -20.95 -17.41
C VAL A 637 3.27 -22.29 -17.30
N VAL A 638 3.52 -22.73 -16.07
CA VAL A 638 4.17 -24.01 -15.80
C VAL A 638 3.10 -25.09 -15.66
N VAL A 639 3.05 -26.04 -16.59
CA VAL A 639 2.00 -27.07 -16.68
C VAL A 639 2.54 -28.40 -16.15
N LEU A 640 1.96 -28.88 -15.06
CA LEU A 640 2.28 -30.16 -14.42
C LEU A 640 1.26 -31.21 -14.83
N VAL A 641 1.70 -32.24 -15.56
CA VAL A 641 0.85 -33.36 -16.00
C VAL A 641 1.17 -34.59 -15.16
N ASP A 642 0.20 -35.01 -14.33
CA ASP A 642 0.30 -36.17 -13.44
C ASP A 642 1.52 -36.16 -12.49
N ILE A 643 1.94 -34.98 -12.01
CA ILE A 643 3.02 -34.85 -11.01
C ILE A 643 2.50 -35.20 -9.61
N GLN A 644 2.93 -36.34 -9.08
CA GLN A 644 2.44 -36.88 -7.80
C GLN A 644 3.37 -36.61 -6.61
N ASP A 645 4.67 -36.41 -6.84
CA ASP A 645 5.62 -36.18 -5.75
C ASP A 645 5.53 -34.73 -5.20
N PRO A 646 5.23 -34.55 -3.89
CA PRO A 646 5.15 -33.22 -3.29
C PRO A 646 6.48 -32.44 -3.29
N GLY A 647 7.63 -33.13 -3.23
CA GLY A 647 8.95 -32.51 -3.22
C GLY A 647 9.31 -31.88 -4.56
N ASN A 648 9.06 -32.63 -5.64
CA ASN A 648 9.19 -32.17 -7.02
C ASN A 648 8.26 -31.00 -7.30
N MET A 649 6.97 -31.11 -6.96
CA MET A 649 6.02 -30.01 -7.14
C MET A 649 6.46 -28.76 -6.36
N GLY A 650 6.86 -28.90 -5.09
CA GLY A 650 7.33 -27.78 -4.28
C GLY A 650 8.57 -27.09 -4.86
N THR A 651 9.51 -27.88 -5.38
CA THR A 651 10.72 -27.35 -6.05
C THR A 651 10.36 -26.62 -7.34
N ILE A 652 9.46 -27.18 -8.17
CA ILE A 652 9.01 -26.52 -9.40
C ILE A 652 8.32 -25.20 -9.10
N ILE A 653 7.44 -25.15 -8.08
CA ILE A 653 6.77 -23.91 -7.65
C ILE A 653 7.80 -22.84 -7.28
N ARG A 654 8.84 -23.19 -6.51
CA ARG A 654 9.89 -22.23 -6.15
C ARG A 654 10.61 -21.67 -7.37
N SER A 655 10.98 -22.54 -8.30
CA SER A 655 11.62 -22.13 -9.55
C SER A 655 10.69 -21.28 -10.42
N ALA A 656 9.41 -21.64 -10.51
CA ALA A 656 8.40 -20.88 -11.22
C ALA A 656 8.26 -19.46 -10.66
N CYS A 657 8.13 -19.31 -9.33
CA CYS A 657 8.10 -17.99 -8.69
C CYS A 657 9.39 -17.20 -8.91
N ALA A 658 10.56 -17.85 -8.77
CA ALA A 658 11.86 -17.20 -8.91
C ALA A 658 12.12 -16.66 -10.33
N PHE A 659 11.50 -17.25 -11.35
CA PHE A 659 11.72 -16.91 -12.76
C PHE A 659 10.47 -16.30 -13.42
N GLY A 660 9.59 -15.69 -12.63
CA GLY A 660 8.50 -14.84 -13.13
C GLY A 660 7.35 -15.58 -13.80
N ALA A 661 7.11 -16.85 -13.43
CA ALA A 661 5.94 -17.57 -13.91
C ALA A 661 4.64 -16.85 -13.49
N ALA A 662 3.65 -16.90 -14.37
CA ALA A 662 2.35 -16.29 -14.14
C ALA A 662 1.33 -17.22 -13.50
N ALA A 663 1.45 -18.53 -13.74
CA ALA A 663 0.58 -19.50 -13.12
C ALA A 663 1.24 -20.88 -13.07
N LEU A 664 0.79 -21.67 -12.10
CA LEU A 664 0.93 -23.11 -12.10
C LEU A 664 -0.36 -23.70 -12.67
N MET A 665 -0.25 -24.60 -13.62
CA MET A 665 -1.37 -25.39 -14.11
C MET A 665 -1.18 -26.85 -13.70
N THR A 666 -2.18 -27.45 -13.06
CA THR A 666 -2.19 -28.89 -12.78
C THR A 666 -3.17 -29.59 -13.71
N VAL A 667 -2.76 -30.72 -14.27
CA VAL A 667 -3.53 -31.52 -15.23
C VAL A 667 -3.57 -32.96 -14.75
N GLY A 668 -4.77 -33.54 -14.64
CA GLY A 668 -4.94 -34.93 -14.23
C GLY A 668 -4.69 -35.17 -12.75
N ASN A 669 -4.01 -36.27 -12.43
CA ASN A 669 -3.82 -36.80 -11.08
C ASN A 669 -2.59 -36.21 -10.39
N CYS A 670 -2.49 -34.87 -10.36
CA CYS A 670 -1.46 -34.16 -9.62
C CYS A 670 -1.71 -34.19 -8.10
N THR A 671 -0.63 -34.16 -7.32
CA THR A 671 -0.73 -33.89 -5.87
C THR A 671 -1.31 -32.49 -5.62
N ASP A 672 -1.98 -32.29 -4.48
CA ASP A 672 -2.61 -31.01 -4.16
C ASP A 672 -1.54 -29.95 -3.84
N PRO A 673 -1.45 -28.83 -4.61
CA PRO A 673 -0.50 -27.76 -4.37
C PRO A 673 -0.62 -27.14 -2.98
N PHE A 674 -1.81 -27.19 -2.37
CA PHE A 674 -2.08 -26.67 -1.03
C PHE A 674 -2.05 -27.73 0.07
N SER A 675 -1.48 -28.92 -0.21
CA SER A 675 -1.21 -29.88 0.84
C SER A 675 -0.09 -29.39 1.77
N PRO A 676 -0.10 -29.72 3.08
CA PRO A 676 0.95 -29.31 4.01
C PRO A 676 2.36 -29.71 3.57
N LYS A 677 2.50 -30.82 2.81
CA LYS A 677 3.79 -31.25 2.26
C LYS A 677 4.28 -30.33 1.13
N VAL A 678 3.42 -29.94 0.19
CA VAL A 678 3.80 -29.04 -0.91
C VAL A 678 4.03 -27.61 -0.42
N ILE A 679 3.21 -27.10 0.51
CA ILE A 679 3.42 -25.77 1.12
C ILE A 679 4.81 -25.70 1.76
N ARG A 680 5.20 -26.75 2.50
CA ARG A 680 6.52 -26.84 3.13
C ARG A 680 7.64 -26.98 2.10
N ALA A 681 7.49 -27.84 1.10
CA ALA A 681 8.49 -28.05 0.05
C ALA A 681 8.70 -26.79 -0.81
N SER A 682 7.63 -26.02 -1.04
CA SER A 682 7.69 -24.73 -1.74
C SER A 682 8.12 -23.55 -0.85
N ALA A 683 8.34 -23.77 0.44
CA ALA A 683 8.60 -22.72 1.43
C ALA A 683 7.52 -21.61 1.44
N GLY A 684 6.25 -21.96 1.19
CA GLY A 684 5.13 -21.01 1.15
C GLY A 684 4.96 -20.25 -0.18
N GLN A 685 5.90 -20.38 -1.12
CA GLN A 685 5.87 -19.66 -2.40
C GLN A 685 4.66 -20.02 -3.29
N VAL A 686 3.99 -21.15 -3.02
CA VAL A 686 2.75 -21.53 -3.70
C VAL A 686 1.65 -20.47 -3.61
N PHE A 687 1.65 -19.63 -2.57
CA PHE A 687 0.65 -18.56 -2.42
C PHE A 687 0.86 -17.38 -3.37
N ARG A 688 2.07 -17.22 -3.92
CA ARG A 688 2.38 -16.15 -4.89
C ARG A 688 2.07 -16.53 -6.33
N LEU A 689 1.82 -17.82 -6.60
CA LEU A 689 1.58 -18.34 -7.93
C LEU A 689 0.12 -18.75 -8.08
N PRO A 690 -0.66 -18.09 -8.95
CA PRO A 690 -2.01 -18.50 -9.25
C PRO A 690 -2.08 -19.94 -9.74
N LEU A 691 -3.17 -20.62 -9.40
CA LEU A 691 -3.41 -22.01 -9.78
C LEU A 691 -4.46 -22.09 -10.89
N ILE A 692 -4.18 -22.87 -11.92
CA ILE A 692 -5.15 -23.32 -12.93
C ILE A 692 -5.31 -24.84 -12.75
N GLU A 693 -6.53 -25.31 -12.48
CA GLU A 693 -6.80 -26.74 -12.33
C GLU A 693 -7.53 -27.23 -13.60
N VAL A 694 -6.95 -28.22 -14.29
CA VAL A 694 -7.52 -28.84 -15.49
C VAL A 694 -7.74 -30.33 -15.20
N GLU A 695 -8.93 -30.83 -15.52
CA GLU A 695 -9.33 -32.19 -15.16
C GLU A 695 -8.46 -33.26 -15.84
N ASP A 696 -8.23 -33.13 -17.14
CA ASP A 696 -7.51 -34.12 -17.92
C ASP A 696 -6.78 -33.53 -19.14
N THR A 697 -5.99 -34.39 -19.80
CA THR A 697 -5.23 -34.05 -21.01
C THR A 697 -6.13 -33.63 -22.18
N ALA A 698 -7.30 -34.23 -22.34
CA ALA A 698 -8.21 -33.91 -23.44
C ALA A 698 -8.74 -32.47 -23.32
N THR A 699 -9.09 -32.07 -22.11
CA THR A 699 -9.54 -30.71 -21.76
C THR A 699 -8.43 -29.69 -22.01
N LEU A 700 -7.18 -30.02 -21.64
CA LEU A 700 -6.04 -29.16 -21.95
C LEU A 700 -5.89 -28.99 -23.48
N ILE A 701 -5.91 -30.07 -24.25
CA ILE A 701 -5.79 -30.00 -25.72
C ILE A 701 -6.90 -29.14 -26.33
N ALA A 702 -8.15 -29.30 -25.85
CA ALA A 702 -9.26 -28.48 -26.30
C ALA A 702 -9.02 -26.98 -26.05
N ALA A 703 -8.52 -26.62 -24.86
CA ALA A 703 -8.15 -25.24 -24.53
C ALA A 703 -6.96 -24.73 -25.36
N LEU A 704 -5.97 -25.59 -25.66
CA LEU A 704 -4.87 -25.20 -26.55
C LEU A 704 -5.35 -24.95 -27.99
N ASN A 705 -6.37 -25.68 -28.45
CA ASN A 705 -6.91 -25.51 -29.80
C ASN A 705 -7.68 -24.20 -29.99
N THR A 706 -8.18 -23.58 -28.91
CA THR A 706 -8.77 -22.23 -28.99
C THR A 706 -7.70 -21.14 -29.06
N HIS A 707 -6.43 -21.47 -28.81
CA HIS A 707 -5.29 -20.56 -28.84
C HIS A 707 -4.17 -21.12 -29.75
N PRO A 708 -4.38 -21.16 -31.07
CA PRO A 708 -3.44 -21.79 -32.01
C PRO A 708 -2.05 -21.13 -31.99
N ASP A 709 -1.99 -19.82 -31.76
CA ASP A 709 -0.76 -19.02 -31.78
C ASP A 709 0.00 -19.03 -30.44
N LEU A 710 -0.55 -19.65 -29.39
CA LEU A 710 0.11 -19.76 -28.09
C LEU A 710 1.31 -20.70 -28.19
N PRO A 711 2.54 -20.25 -27.86
CA PRO A 711 3.69 -21.13 -27.83
C PRO A 711 3.54 -22.16 -26.69
N VAL A 712 3.74 -23.43 -27.03
CA VAL A 712 3.62 -24.55 -26.10
C VAL A 712 4.86 -25.42 -26.23
N TYR A 713 5.59 -25.60 -25.14
CA TYR A 713 6.85 -26.35 -25.10
C TYR A 713 6.69 -27.63 -24.29
N ALA A 714 6.89 -28.79 -24.92
CA ALA A 714 6.82 -30.09 -24.27
C ALA A 714 8.22 -30.57 -23.87
N THR A 715 8.49 -30.69 -22.58
CA THR A 715 9.78 -31.19 -22.09
C THR A 715 9.89 -32.69 -22.35
N THR A 716 10.86 -33.11 -23.16
CA THR A 716 11.12 -34.54 -23.39
C THR A 716 12.63 -34.85 -23.27
N PRO A 717 13.00 -36.07 -22.83
CA PRO A 717 14.40 -36.41 -22.61
C PRO A 717 15.19 -36.64 -23.92
N ASN A 718 14.54 -37.11 -24.99
CA ASN A 718 15.21 -37.63 -26.20
C ASN A 718 14.61 -37.16 -27.53
N GLN A 719 13.63 -36.25 -27.51
CA GLN A 719 12.97 -35.73 -28.71
C GLN A 719 12.87 -34.21 -28.64
N GLY A 720 13.20 -33.54 -29.74
CA GLY A 720 13.03 -32.09 -29.85
C GLY A 720 14.32 -31.31 -29.97
N ARG A 721 14.18 -29.99 -29.95
CA ARG A 721 15.28 -29.06 -30.15
C ARG A 721 15.96 -28.79 -28.80
N PRO A 722 17.31 -28.72 -28.75
CA PRO A 722 18.00 -28.29 -27.54
C PRO A 722 17.54 -26.90 -27.14
N TYR A 723 17.20 -26.72 -25.85
CA TYR A 723 16.56 -25.50 -25.35
C TYR A 723 17.36 -24.22 -25.61
N GLN A 724 18.70 -24.31 -25.74
CA GLN A 724 19.57 -23.17 -26.00
C GLN A 724 19.33 -22.53 -27.38
N TYR A 725 18.65 -23.23 -28.28
CA TYR A 725 18.34 -22.74 -29.63
C TYR A 725 16.89 -22.26 -29.77
N LEU A 726 16.12 -22.23 -28.69
CA LEU A 726 14.75 -21.76 -28.67
C LEU A 726 14.68 -20.34 -28.11
N SER A 727 13.71 -19.57 -28.59
CA SER A 727 13.41 -18.23 -28.10
C SER A 727 12.12 -18.28 -27.30
N PHE A 728 12.23 -18.13 -25.98
CA PHE A 728 11.09 -18.16 -25.08
C PHE A 728 10.51 -16.74 -24.95
N THR A 729 9.39 -16.49 -25.62
CA THR A 729 8.69 -15.19 -25.54
C THR A 729 7.36 -15.36 -24.82
N PRO A 730 7.18 -14.79 -23.61
CA PRO A 730 5.90 -14.84 -22.89
C PRO A 730 4.75 -14.16 -23.67
N PRO A 731 3.49 -14.63 -23.49
CA PRO A 731 3.11 -15.79 -22.69
C PRO A 731 3.37 -17.11 -23.44
N TYR A 732 3.82 -18.14 -22.72
CA TYR A 732 3.99 -19.50 -23.25
C TYR A 732 3.68 -20.57 -22.20
N LEU A 733 3.39 -21.80 -22.63
CA LEU A 733 3.19 -22.95 -21.73
C LEU A 733 4.42 -23.85 -21.74
N LEU A 734 4.90 -24.22 -20.55
CA LEU A 734 5.95 -25.21 -20.38
C LEU A 734 5.36 -26.48 -19.74
N LEU A 735 5.24 -27.55 -20.52
CA LEU A 735 4.72 -28.83 -20.05
C LEU A 735 5.82 -29.69 -19.44
N LEU A 736 5.49 -30.25 -18.27
CA LEU A 736 6.32 -31.14 -17.47
C LEU A 736 5.51 -32.40 -17.15
N GLY A 737 6.01 -33.55 -17.58
CA GLY A 737 5.36 -34.85 -17.36
C GLY A 737 5.89 -35.59 -16.13
N SER A 738 5.15 -36.62 -15.71
CA SER A 738 5.55 -37.50 -14.61
C SER A 738 6.88 -38.22 -14.87
N GLU A 739 7.64 -38.52 -13.82
CA GLU A 739 8.92 -39.24 -13.96
C GLU A 739 8.73 -40.66 -14.51
N ALA A 740 7.58 -41.30 -14.23
CA ALA A 740 7.31 -42.67 -14.63
C ALA A 740 6.85 -42.80 -16.10
N HIS A 741 6.02 -41.88 -16.59
CA HIS A 741 5.36 -42.00 -17.89
C HIS A 741 5.66 -40.84 -18.85
N GLY A 742 6.33 -39.78 -18.40
CA GLY A 742 6.56 -38.58 -19.21
C GLY A 742 5.25 -37.85 -19.55
N LEU A 743 5.26 -37.15 -20.69
CA LEU A 743 4.09 -36.47 -21.24
C LEU A 743 3.31 -37.40 -22.19
N PRO A 744 1.96 -37.37 -22.17
CA PRO A 744 1.13 -38.03 -23.17
C PRO A 744 1.48 -37.62 -24.61
N GLN A 745 1.51 -38.58 -25.53
CA GLN A 745 1.88 -38.37 -26.95
C GLN A 745 1.05 -37.27 -27.62
N ALA A 746 -0.25 -37.18 -27.35
CA ALA A 746 -1.13 -36.17 -27.92
C ALA A 746 -0.74 -34.73 -27.52
N LEU A 747 -0.13 -34.53 -26.35
CA LEU A 747 0.41 -33.22 -25.95
C LEU A 747 1.73 -32.90 -26.65
N ILE A 748 2.59 -33.91 -26.85
CA ILE A 748 3.84 -33.75 -27.59
C ILE A 748 3.56 -33.36 -29.05
N GLU A 749 2.53 -33.94 -29.67
CA GLU A 749 2.12 -33.61 -31.05
C GLU A 749 1.53 -32.20 -31.20
N ARG A 750 0.91 -31.66 -30.15
CA ARG A 750 0.37 -30.30 -30.13
C ARG A 750 1.41 -29.23 -29.78
N ALA A 751 2.55 -29.62 -29.22
CA ALA A 751 3.57 -28.74 -28.67
C ALA A 751 4.88 -28.80 -29.46
N GLU A 752 5.76 -27.81 -29.26
CA GLU A 752 7.15 -27.88 -29.70
C GLU A 752 7.96 -28.71 -28.69
N PRO A 753 8.52 -29.88 -29.06
CA PRO A 753 9.31 -30.68 -28.13
C PRO A 753 10.65 -30.01 -27.82
N VAL A 754 10.99 -29.94 -26.53
CA VAL A 754 12.20 -29.29 -26.00
C VAL A 754 13.03 -30.28 -25.20
N GLN A 755 14.33 -30.30 -25.45
CA GLN A 755 15.27 -31.21 -24.80
C GLN A 755 16.36 -30.43 -24.02
N ILE A 756 16.71 -30.94 -22.84
CA ILE A 756 17.94 -30.57 -22.13
C ILE A 756 19.01 -31.59 -22.51
N THR A 757 20.02 -31.16 -23.26
CA THR A 757 21.10 -32.06 -23.68
C THR A 757 21.97 -32.46 -22.48
N THR A 758 22.00 -33.75 -22.18
CA THR A 758 22.83 -34.38 -21.12
C THR A 758 23.94 -35.24 -21.72
N GLN A 759 24.84 -35.76 -20.87
CA GLN A 759 25.76 -36.81 -21.30
C GLN A 759 24.98 -38.10 -21.65
N LYS A 760 25.46 -38.86 -22.65
CA LYS A 760 24.78 -40.07 -23.17
C LYS A 760 24.52 -41.16 -22.13
N THR A 761 25.18 -41.13 -20.98
CA THR A 761 25.02 -42.08 -19.87
C THR A 761 23.88 -41.71 -18.91
N VAL A 762 23.25 -40.54 -19.08
CA VAL A 762 22.17 -40.05 -18.22
C VAL A 762 20.87 -40.03 -19.02
N GLU A 763 19.95 -40.95 -18.71
CA GLU A 763 18.70 -41.16 -19.46
C GLU A 763 17.70 -40.01 -19.28
N SER A 764 17.60 -39.43 -18.07
CA SER A 764 16.72 -38.31 -17.77
C SER A 764 17.18 -37.54 -16.54
N LEU A 765 16.70 -36.30 -16.41
CA LEU A 765 16.85 -35.48 -15.21
C LEU A 765 15.57 -35.56 -14.38
N ASN A 766 15.70 -35.37 -13.07
CA ASN A 766 14.55 -35.10 -12.21
C ASN A 766 13.73 -33.92 -12.78
N VAL A 767 12.40 -34.08 -12.78
CA VAL A 767 11.48 -33.13 -13.44
C VAL A 767 11.61 -31.71 -12.90
N ALA A 768 11.87 -31.55 -11.60
CA ALA A 768 12.04 -30.23 -10.99
C ALA A 768 13.35 -29.56 -11.40
N MET A 769 14.44 -30.32 -11.57
CA MET A 769 15.69 -29.79 -12.12
C MET A 769 15.50 -29.33 -13.57
N ALA A 770 14.80 -30.13 -14.39
CA ALA A 770 14.51 -29.77 -15.78
C ALA A 770 13.71 -28.46 -15.87
N ALA A 771 12.64 -28.34 -15.07
CA ALA A 771 11.85 -27.12 -14.97
C ALA A 771 12.71 -25.90 -14.60
N THR A 772 13.55 -26.06 -13.57
CA THR A 772 14.45 -25.00 -13.07
C THR A 772 15.41 -24.52 -14.16
N THR A 773 16.05 -25.44 -14.88
CA THR A 773 16.99 -25.11 -15.96
C THR A 773 16.30 -24.33 -17.09
N LEU A 774 15.14 -24.79 -17.54
CA LEU A 774 14.41 -24.14 -18.65
C LEU A 774 13.89 -22.76 -18.27
N LEU A 775 13.31 -22.64 -17.08
CA LEU A 775 12.79 -21.36 -16.57
C LEU A 775 13.91 -20.34 -16.36
N ALA A 776 15.04 -20.75 -15.76
CA ALA A 776 16.19 -19.87 -15.57
C ALA A 776 16.73 -19.35 -16.92
N HIS A 777 16.83 -20.23 -17.92
CA HIS A 777 17.29 -19.86 -19.25
C HIS A 777 16.34 -18.87 -19.93
N ALA A 778 15.04 -19.17 -19.94
CA ALA A 778 14.02 -18.30 -20.52
C ALA A 778 13.99 -16.91 -19.85
N TYR A 779 14.11 -16.87 -18.52
CA TYR A 779 14.17 -15.62 -17.77
C TYR A 779 15.39 -14.77 -18.12
N GLN A 780 16.56 -15.40 -18.29
CA GLN A 780 17.79 -14.71 -18.74
C GLN A 780 17.65 -14.17 -20.16
N GLN A 781 17.04 -14.92 -21.08
CA GLN A 781 16.74 -14.44 -22.43
C GLN A 781 15.82 -13.21 -22.39
N GLY A 782 14.76 -13.25 -21.59
CA GLY A 782 13.81 -12.13 -21.45
C GLY A 782 14.41 -10.85 -20.86
N ARG A 783 15.27 -10.96 -19.84
CA ARG A 783 15.96 -9.79 -19.25
C ARG A 783 16.91 -9.10 -20.23
N ALA A 784 17.57 -9.86 -21.11
CA ALA A 784 18.44 -9.29 -22.13
C ALA A 784 17.66 -8.45 -23.17
N VAL A 785 16.39 -8.78 -23.41
CA VAL A 785 15.51 -8.04 -24.34
C VAL A 785 14.88 -6.79 -23.68
N LEU A 786 14.61 -6.83 -22.37
CA LEU A 786 14.04 -5.69 -21.63
C LEU A 786 15.06 -4.65 -21.15
N ALA A 787 16.35 -5.00 -21.14
CA ALA A 787 17.45 -4.08 -20.80
C ALA A 787 17.95 -3.26 -22.01
N LEU A 788 17.43 -3.57 -23.20
CA LEU A 788 17.58 -2.81 -24.45
C LEU A 788 16.33 -1.97 -24.68
#